data_AF-A0A8H5YAV4-F1
#
_entry.id   AF-A0A8H5YAV4-F1
#
_cell.length_a   1.000
_cell.length_b   1.000
_cell.length_c   1.000
_cell.angle_alpha   90.00
_cell.angle_beta   90.00
_cell.angle_gamma   90.00
#
_symmetry.space_group_name_H-M   'P 1'
#
loop_
_entity.id
_entity.type
_entity.pdbx_description
1 polymer ?
#
loop_
_entity_poly.entity_id
_entity_poly.type
_entity_poly.pdbx_seq_one_letter_code
_entity_poly.pdbx_strand_id
1 'polypeptide(L)'
;MASVVESLPQGLVSHSQPQKSADTSVLADWEIQAEKCRKVLRESLNPAWLLPPGQLPPADQLNVSTFIEICGFLSARELEITATSATKLVEQMASGSLTAVDTVTAFLRRAHIAHQLTNFATEFMSADALEAAAELDAYFKATGKIMGPLHGIPISTKEHICHKGRIAHSAYVALIDNVAEEDALIVQCCKKAGAVFHVRTNEPQSVMHIDCSNPIYGTTVNPHNRTLTCGGSSGGEGASMGLRCAALGIGTDLGGSVRVPAAFCGAYGMRTTALRNPYKGVCLPGSGQESIRCVISPLANTAEDLGLFQKAVLGQEPWEIETSLVPQPWKQASSLKPGNFTIGVMWEDGLVRPHPPVHRALRYAVEKLKTAGITVVDFEPYKHQESMDIVSKLYFPECAITQKELLEKGGEPIAPLSDYIFNFSPPRPLTIQENWAFNVKRDTFREQYHKIMKDRGVDFILCPAYVGPAAKLGDGHYIPYTAIWNLLDQPAITFPTGLKVEPTDAPYSDFKPRSAEEEREYKKYSPEEYAEAPLALQIVGRHFRDEDTVAATELVSKIVQGERRWGQEKTKSASAKSALRIACCTLKPRLPRFRFDPGTITNFSAFTACITVHASDTHENITACLIMPDAKLRAKTGCVTCRHLRVKCDEAKPSCRNCSRFGRSCSWPNTSDMADKRHRRRRATPDSFSPISESSSPPKTREHSNDIVPILNTRTSLTAVNHPLCETEIEFELVHHFYSFHFNSLTLPTKDKSYFFQCQSDLMDMMSHNKTVKYAILANCASNKHALMDNDRYRLIALRYHTEAMRGLNQELGNFCPSDTYRHSCLLTVASYMYVYNFWSLDVMSDPRPHVVGAVKLLSLRNRGNSSLKPFIQSWDRVNVESVLYQGFLLSIRRPFRPEFRLDPEFITHAEDLLRSYDDASPSSANPNTVLGVPTSLYQLILRIIDSYDVPRSNLSDHLKGLKSELQYWEQLLFDDESSRNTQHGDSRFNDLMIIATSLLLDLITEALTTIHDAVCPASSAGEGDGKPWRWQLDLAMNILQCPEEHQKWSGCYLGAWPLLILGYGARSLEEITLVKGVLTRMQQRIGYGEVQRIRDELDEITTYKGSVACLRQEILG
;
A
#
# COMPACT_ATOMS: atom_id res chain seq x y z
N MET A 1 12.27 44.59 18.64
CA MET A 1 11.95 43.43 17.78
C MET A 1 10.48 42.99 17.98
N ALA A 2 9.51 43.90 17.86
CA ALA A 2 8.09 43.55 18.05
C ALA A 2 7.11 44.45 17.25
N SER A 3 7.58 45.23 16.27
CA SER A 3 6.81 46.32 15.64
C SER A 3 6.97 46.38 14.10
N VAL A 4 7.31 45.26 13.46
CA VAL A 4 7.62 45.20 12.01
C VAL A 4 6.76 44.16 11.27
N VAL A 5 5.91 43.40 11.97
CA VAL A 5 5.10 42.32 11.39
C VAL A 5 3.59 42.66 11.35
N GLU A 6 3.13 43.70 12.06
CA GLU A 6 1.71 44.12 12.10
C GLU A 6 1.29 45.07 10.96
N SER A 7 2.13 45.27 9.94
CA SER A 7 1.85 46.18 8.81
C SER A 7 1.88 45.49 7.44
N LEU A 8 1.15 44.38 7.32
CA LEU A 8 0.59 43.94 6.03
C LEU A 8 -0.69 44.76 5.74
N PRO A 9 -0.94 45.20 4.50
CA PRO A 9 -2.06 46.08 4.21
C PRO A 9 -3.41 45.34 4.32
N GLN A 10 -4.12 45.54 5.44
CA GLN A 10 -5.54 45.20 5.61
C GLN A 10 -6.50 46.04 4.72
N GLY A 11 -5.94 46.83 3.79
CA GLY A 11 -6.65 47.82 2.99
C GLY A 11 -6.98 47.33 1.59
N LEU A 12 -7.77 46.26 1.46
CA LEU A 12 -8.59 45.96 0.27
C LEU A 12 -9.69 44.95 0.65
N VAL A 13 -10.89 45.14 0.09
CA VAL A 13 -12.13 44.39 0.40
C VAL A 13 -12.70 44.67 1.80
N SER A 14 -13.31 45.85 1.98
CA SER A 14 -14.17 46.17 3.12
C SER A 14 -15.53 46.73 2.67
N HIS A 15 -16.52 45.84 2.46
CA HIS A 15 -17.91 46.24 2.19
C HIS A 15 -18.93 45.38 2.95
N SER A 16 -18.98 45.53 4.28
CA SER A 16 -20.26 45.74 4.98
C SER A 16 -20.10 46.19 6.45
N GLN A 17 -20.67 47.37 6.73
CA GLN A 17 -21.07 47.91 8.05
C GLN A 17 -20.01 48.53 8.99
N PRO A 18 -20.39 49.56 9.79
CA PRO A 18 -19.43 50.56 10.28
C PRO A 18 -18.80 50.21 11.63
N GLN A 19 -17.56 50.67 11.82
CA GLN A 19 -16.83 50.58 13.08
C GLN A 19 -17.61 51.21 14.24
N LYS A 20 -17.95 50.39 15.25
CA LYS A 20 -18.05 50.89 16.62
C LYS A 20 -16.64 51.07 17.19
N SER A 21 -16.55 51.99 18.15
CA SER A 21 -15.34 52.35 18.89
C SER A 21 -14.62 51.15 19.49
N ALA A 22 -13.30 51.28 19.66
CA ALA A 22 -12.44 50.30 20.30
C ALA A 22 -12.88 50.00 21.75
N ASP A 23 -13.67 48.94 21.91
CA ASP A 23 -13.69 48.11 23.12
C ASP A 23 -12.60 47.04 22.98
N THR A 24 -11.95 46.67 24.08
CA THR A 24 -11.07 45.50 24.15
C THR A 24 -11.91 44.23 24.11
N SER A 25 -12.35 43.83 22.91
CA SER A 25 -13.07 42.58 22.70
C SER A 25 -12.14 41.40 23.00
N VAL A 26 -12.55 40.56 23.95
CA VAL A 26 -11.97 39.22 24.12
C VAL A 26 -12.11 38.48 22.79
N LEU A 27 -11.00 38.02 22.21
CA LEU A 27 -11.00 37.21 20.99
C LEU A 27 -11.88 35.98 21.18
N ALA A 28 -12.60 35.58 20.13
CA ALA A 28 -13.40 34.36 20.20
C ALA A 28 -12.49 33.12 20.33
N ASP A 29 -12.96 32.07 21.00
CA ASP A 29 -12.14 30.88 21.26
C ASP A 29 -11.53 30.27 19.98
N TRP A 30 -12.28 30.28 18.88
CA TRP A 30 -11.83 29.80 17.57
C TRP A 30 -10.69 30.64 16.98
N GLU A 31 -10.67 31.95 17.24
CA GLU A 31 -9.59 32.86 16.78
C GLU A 31 -8.29 32.58 17.53
N ILE A 32 -8.40 32.27 18.83
CA ILE A 32 -7.27 31.87 19.69
C ILE A 32 -6.67 30.53 19.21
N GLN A 33 -7.51 29.58 18.78
CA GLN A 33 -7.01 28.34 18.17
C GLN A 33 -6.37 28.59 16.79
N ALA A 34 -7.04 29.36 15.91
CA ALA A 34 -6.54 29.73 14.58
C ALA A 34 -5.14 30.40 14.64
N GLU A 35 -4.88 31.17 15.69
CA GLU A 35 -3.59 31.85 15.89
C GLU A 35 -2.40 30.88 16.03
N LYS A 36 -2.61 29.63 16.49
CA LYS A 36 -1.55 28.59 16.48
C LYS A 36 -0.98 28.39 15.07
N CYS A 37 -1.86 28.21 14.08
CA CYS A 37 -1.50 28.01 12.68
C CYS A 37 -0.93 29.27 12.03
N ARG A 38 -1.52 30.45 12.30
CA ARG A 38 -1.00 31.74 11.84
C ARG A 38 0.39 32.04 12.39
N LYS A 39 0.69 31.62 13.62
CA LYS A 39 2.01 31.73 14.22
C LYS A 39 3.03 30.86 13.48
N VAL A 40 2.72 29.59 13.19
CA VAL A 40 3.59 28.69 12.40
C VAL A 40 3.91 29.31 11.04
N LEU A 41 2.91 29.83 10.32
CA LEU A 41 3.12 30.55 9.06
C LEU A 41 4.11 31.71 9.24
N ARG A 42 3.86 32.62 10.20
CA ARG A 42 4.72 33.80 10.44
C ARG A 42 6.15 33.43 10.85
N GLU A 43 6.34 32.38 11.65
CA GLU A 43 7.66 31.91 12.09
C GLU A 43 8.42 31.15 10.99
N SER A 44 7.71 30.57 10.01
CA SER A 44 8.32 29.89 8.85
C SER A 44 8.86 30.83 7.76
N LEU A 45 8.43 32.10 7.75
CA LEU A 45 8.87 33.10 6.78
C LEU A 45 10.30 33.58 7.06
N ASN A 46 11.17 33.52 6.06
CA ASN A 46 12.50 34.12 6.12
C ASN A 46 12.45 35.64 5.82
N PRO A 47 12.77 36.53 6.78
CA PRO A 47 12.69 37.98 6.57
C PRO A 47 13.63 38.51 5.48
N ALA A 48 14.74 37.82 5.18
CA ALA A 48 15.67 38.21 4.13
C ALA A 48 15.14 37.92 2.70
N TRP A 49 14.01 37.20 2.59
CA TRP A 49 13.39 36.82 1.32
C TRP A 49 12.05 37.54 1.08
N LEU A 50 11.63 38.41 2.02
CA LEU A 50 10.45 39.26 1.89
C LEU A 50 10.80 40.61 1.25
N LEU A 51 9.90 41.12 0.42
CA LEU A 51 9.93 42.51 -0.02
C LEU A 51 9.66 43.44 1.18
N PRO A 52 10.43 44.53 1.34
CA PRO A 52 10.08 45.62 2.25
C PRO A 52 8.70 46.19 1.92
N PRO A 53 7.90 46.67 2.91
CA PRO A 53 6.54 47.15 2.66
C PRO A 53 6.43 48.25 1.58
N GLY A 54 7.42 49.13 1.47
CA GLY A 54 7.50 50.18 0.44
C GLY A 54 7.88 49.70 -0.97
N GLN A 55 8.12 48.39 -1.16
CA GLN A 55 8.38 47.75 -2.46
C GLN A 55 7.26 46.79 -2.89
N LEU A 56 6.19 46.66 -2.09
CA LEU A 56 5.00 45.91 -2.49
C LEU A 56 4.19 46.70 -3.54
N PRO A 57 3.48 46.02 -4.47
CA PRO A 57 2.64 46.70 -5.45
C PRO A 57 1.48 47.41 -4.74
N PRO A 58 1.11 48.62 -5.18
CA PRO A 58 0.02 49.38 -4.57
C PRO A 58 -1.31 48.63 -4.69
N ALA A 59 -2.28 48.97 -3.85
CA ALA A 59 -3.56 48.27 -3.76
C ALA A 59 -4.33 48.21 -5.10
N ASP A 60 -4.32 49.30 -5.85
CA ASP A 60 -4.96 49.44 -7.16
C ASP A 60 -4.32 48.59 -8.28
N GLN A 61 -3.06 48.13 -8.12
CA GLN A 61 -2.44 47.21 -9.07
C GLN A 61 -3.04 45.79 -8.95
N LEU A 62 -4.16 45.56 -9.62
CA LEU A 62 -4.88 44.29 -9.53
C LEU A 62 -4.10 43.10 -10.11
N ASN A 63 -3.37 43.29 -11.21
CA ASN A 63 -2.57 42.25 -11.84
C ASN A 63 -1.13 42.25 -11.29
N VAL A 64 -0.74 41.14 -10.66
CA VAL A 64 0.59 40.92 -10.07
C VAL A 64 1.32 39.71 -10.68
N SER A 65 0.77 39.10 -11.74
CA SER A 65 1.27 37.88 -12.38
C SER A 65 2.69 37.98 -12.95
N THR A 66 3.15 39.20 -13.28
CA THR A 66 4.51 39.48 -13.76
C THR A 66 5.30 40.36 -12.78
N PHE A 67 4.83 40.52 -11.54
CA PHE A 67 5.41 41.49 -10.59
C PHE A 67 6.79 41.06 -10.09
N ILE A 68 6.99 39.75 -9.88
CA ILE A 68 8.23 39.19 -9.31
C ILE A 68 9.40 39.34 -10.30
N GLU A 69 9.11 39.32 -11.60
CA GLU A 69 10.06 39.51 -12.69
C GLU A 69 10.56 40.96 -12.80
N ILE A 70 9.75 41.93 -12.37
CA ILE A 70 10.02 43.37 -12.55
C ILE A 70 10.40 44.10 -11.25
N CYS A 71 10.13 43.53 -10.07
CA CYS A 71 10.45 44.16 -8.79
C CYS A 71 11.96 44.22 -8.50
N GLY A 72 12.78 43.46 -9.22
CA GLY A 72 14.25 43.50 -9.13
C GLY A 72 14.84 42.81 -7.89
N PHE A 73 14.04 42.08 -7.12
CA PHE A 73 14.48 41.43 -5.87
C PHE A 73 15.09 40.03 -6.08
N LEU A 74 14.74 39.36 -7.19
CA LEU A 74 15.39 38.12 -7.64
C LEU A 74 16.44 38.44 -8.72
N SER A 75 17.55 37.71 -8.69
CA SER A 75 18.58 37.79 -9.73
C SER A 75 18.11 37.15 -11.03
N ALA A 76 18.76 37.51 -12.15
CA ALA A 76 18.47 36.93 -13.46
C ALA A 76 18.58 35.39 -13.48
N ARG A 77 19.53 34.81 -12.72
CA ARG A 77 19.70 33.35 -12.59
C ARG A 77 18.53 32.70 -11.85
N GLU A 78 18.05 33.32 -10.76
CA GLU A 78 16.89 32.81 -10.02
C GLU A 78 15.60 32.88 -10.85
N LEU A 79 15.41 33.97 -11.60
CA LEU A 79 14.30 34.11 -12.55
C LEU A 79 14.38 33.08 -13.67
N GLU A 80 15.57 32.75 -14.18
CA GLU A 80 15.79 31.70 -15.20
C GLU A 80 15.49 30.30 -14.66
N ILE A 81 16.05 29.94 -13.49
CA ILE A 81 15.80 28.67 -12.80
C ILE A 81 14.29 28.48 -12.58
N THR A 82 13.64 29.46 -11.94
CA THR A 82 12.23 29.38 -11.60
C THR A 82 11.31 29.59 -12.82
N ALA A 83 11.86 29.98 -13.98
CA ALA A 83 11.14 29.97 -15.25
C ALA A 83 11.29 28.66 -16.03
N THR A 84 12.18 27.75 -15.62
CA THR A 84 12.45 26.48 -16.31
C THR A 84 11.46 25.39 -15.88
N SER A 85 11.04 24.52 -16.81
CA SER A 85 10.12 23.40 -16.53
C SER A 85 10.78 22.33 -15.64
N ALA A 86 9.99 21.60 -14.86
CA ALA A 86 10.52 20.59 -13.94
C ALA A 86 11.38 19.54 -14.67
N THR A 87 10.94 19.08 -15.84
CA THR A 87 11.67 18.14 -16.71
C THR A 87 13.05 18.68 -17.12
N LYS A 88 13.17 20.00 -17.39
CA LYS A 88 14.44 20.63 -17.75
C LYS A 88 15.33 20.94 -16.55
N LEU A 89 14.75 21.19 -15.38
CA LEU A 89 15.50 21.28 -14.13
C LEU A 89 16.17 19.94 -13.78
N VAL A 90 15.46 18.80 -13.92
CA VAL A 90 16.06 17.46 -13.75
C VAL A 90 17.19 17.23 -14.75
N GLU A 91 17.02 17.57 -16.03
CA GLU A 91 18.09 17.45 -17.04
C GLU A 91 19.33 18.29 -16.67
N GLN A 92 19.14 19.54 -16.22
CA GLN A 92 20.23 20.44 -15.86
C GLN A 92 21.00 19.97 -14.61
N MET A 93 20.29 19.46 -13.59
CA MET A 93 20.92 18.86 -12.41
C MET A 93 21.62 17.55 -12.74
N ALA A 94 21.01 16.68 -13.56
CA ALA A 94 21.63 15.44 -14.03
C ALA A 94 22.90 15.68 -14.87
N SER A 95 23.02 16.84 -15.54
CA SER A 95 24.23 17.24 -16.25
C SER A 95 25.26 17.97 -15.36
N GLY A 96 24.97 18.21 -14.07
CA GLY A 96 25.79 19.00 -13.15
C GLY A 96 25.88 20.49 -13.49
N SER A 97 24.99 21.03 -14.34
CA SER A 97 24.96 22.46 -14.70
C SER A 97 24.22 23.34 -13.69
N LEU A 98 23.40 22.70 -12.85
CA LEU A 98 22.60 23.28 -11.79
C LEU A 98 22.65 22.35 -10.56
N THR A 99 22.47 22.90 -9.37
CA THR A 99 22.42 22.14 -8.10
C THR A 99 21.00 22.13 -7.53
N ALA A 100 20.69 21.14 -6.71
CA ALA A 100 19.42 21.08 -5.99
C ALA A 100 19.29 22.27 -5.02
N VAL A 101 20.36 22.67 -4.32
CA VAL A 101 20.35 23.83 -3.42
C VAL A 101 20.08 25.14 -4.16
N ASP A 102 20.72 25.39 -5.32
CA ASP A 102 20.42 26.59 -6.13
C ASP A 102 18.95 26.60 -6.58
N THR A 103 18.45 25.44 -7.00
CA THR A 103 17.07 25.26 -7.47
C THR A 103 16.08 25.57 -6.36
N VAL A 104 16.17 24.87 -5.24
CA VAL A 104 15.24 25.01 -4.10
C VAL A 104 15.33 26.41 -3.49
N THR A 105 16.52 27.01 -3.40
CA THR A 105 16.70 28.40 -2.91
C THR A 105 15.97 29.41 -3.78
N ALA A 106 16.07 29.30 -5.12
CA ALA A 106 15.42 30.22 -6.05
C ALA A 106 13.88 30.13 -5.95
N PHE A 107 13.33 28.92 -5.88
CA PHE A 107 11.89 28.71 -5.70
C PHE A 107 11.38 29.16 -4.33
N LEU A 108 12.11 28.89 -3.24
CA LEU A 108 11.79 29.40 -1.90
C LEU A 108 11.72 30.93 -1.86
N ARG A 109 12.70 31.62 -2.45
CA ARG A 109 12.74 33.09 -2.52
C ARG A 109 11.59 33.67 -3.32
N ARG A 110 11.26 33.09 -4.48
CA ARG A 110 10.06 33.47 -5.25
C ARG A 110 8.77 33.24 -4.46
N ALA A 111 8.65 32.10 -3.77
CA ALA A 111 7.48 31.74 -2.99
C ALA A 111 7.21 32.70 -1.81
N HIS A 112 8.26 33.19 -1.13
CA HIS A 112 8.12 34.18 -0.06
C HIS A 112 7.52 35.51 -0.57
N ILE A 113 8.02 36.01 -1.69
CA ILE A 113 7.49 37.22 -2.35
C ILE A 113 6.03 36.98 -2.77
N ALA A 114 5.75 35.88 -3.45
CA ALA A 114 4.42 35.54 -3.92
C ALA A 114 3.37 35.42 -2.79
N HIS A 115 3.79 34.97 -1.61
CA HIS A 115 2.91 34.92 -0.44
C HIS A 115 2.47 36.32 0.01
N GLN A 116 3.36 37.32 -0.02
CA GLN A 116 2.98 38.72 0.24
C GLN A 116 2.00 39.29 -0.82
N LEU A 117 1.98 38.73 -2.02
CA LEU A 117 1.11 39.17 -3.13
C LEU A 117 -0.27 38.49 -3.14
N THR A 118 -0.36 37.25 -2.64
CA THR A 118 -1.53 36.38 -2.86
C THR A 118 -2.03 35.63 -1.62
N ASN A 119 -1.27 35.56 -0.53
CA ASN A 119 -1.59 34.77 0.68
C ASN A 119 -1.87 33.28 0.38
N PHE A 120 -1.02 32.63 -0.43
CA PHE A 120 -1.26 31.26 -0.93
C PHE A 120 -0.73 30.12 -0.02
N ALA A 121 0.01 30.43 1.04
CA ALA A 121 0.78 29.45 1.82
C ALA A 121 0.25 29.31 3.25
N THR A 122 0.31 28.10 3.79
CA THR A 122 0.01 27.80 5.20
C THR A 122 1.27 27.65 6.05
N GLU A 123 2.36 27.16 5.46
CA GLU A 123 3.69 27.16 6.08
C GLU A 123 4.81 26.96 5.04
N PHE A 124 6.01 27.45 5.35
CA PHE A 124 7.22 27.23 4.57
C PHE A 124 8.13 26.19 5.25
N MET A 125 8.65 25.25 4.48
CA MET A 125 9.50 24.15 4.97
C MET A 125 10.98 24.44 4.67
N SER A 126 11.38 25.71 4.82
CA SER A 126 12.64 26.26 4.28
C SER A 126 13.90 25.55 4.77
N ALA A 127 13.95 25.13 6.05
CA ALA A 127 15.11 24.44 6.62
C ALA A 127 15.22 23.01 6.05
N ASP A 128 14.19 22.19 6.28
CA ASP A 128 14.07 20.81 5.80
C ASP A 128 14.33 20.71 4.28
N ALA A 129 13.82 21.67 3.51
CA ALA A 129 13.98 21.71 2.05
C ALA A 129 15.43 21.98 1.63
N LEU A 130 16.14 22.89 2.30
CA LEU A 130 17.54 23.18 1.99
C LEU A 130 18.48 22.06 2.47
N GLU A 131 18.15 21.40 3.58
CA GLU A 131 18.87 20.21 4.06
C GLU A 131 18.74 19.05 3.06
N ALA A 132 17.51 18.68 2.69
CA ALA A 132 17.26 17.63 1.68
C ALA A 132 17.90 17.97 0.32
N ALA A 133 17.90 19.25 -0.09
CA ALA A 133 18.59 19.68 -1.31
C ALA A 133 20.12 19.48 -1.21
N ALA A 134 20.73 19.79 -0.07
CA ALA A 134 22.16 19.58 0.15
C ALA A 134 22.55 18.10 0.18
N GLU A 135 21.70 17.22 0.73
CA GLU A 135 21.88 15.76 0.67
C GLU A 135 21.85 15.24 -0.77
N LEU A 136 20.92 15.74 -1.60
CA LEU A 136 20.82 15.39 -3.01
C LEU A 136 22.08 15.84 -3.80
N ASP A 137 22.57 17.05 -3.59
CA ASP A 137 23.81 17.54 -4.19
C ASP A 137 25.04 16.73 -3.72
N ALA A 138 25.09 16.36 -2.44
CA ALA A 138 26.15 15.49 -1.91
C ALA A 138 26.12 14.09 -2.53
N TYR A 139 24.93 13.49 -2.68
CA TYR A 139 24.74 12.21 -3.36
C TYR A 139 25.18 12.27 -4.83
N PHE A 140 24.78 13.31 -5.57
CA PHE A 140 25.18 13.49 -6.96
C PHE A 140 26.70 13.65 -7.09
N LYS A 141 27.31 14.48 -6.23
CA LYS A 141 28.76 14.69 -6.19
C LYS A 141 29.55 13.41 -5.86
N ALA A 142 29.03 12.55 -4.99
CA ALA A 142 29.67 11.31 -4.59
C ALA A 142 29.53 10.17 -5.63
N THR A 143 28.40 10.12 -6.35
CA THR A 143 28.05 8.96 -7.20
C THR A 143 28.06 9.25 -8.71
N GLY A 144 28.02 10.52 -9.11
CA GLY A 144 27.77 10.93 -10.50
C GLY A 144 26.36 10.60 -11.01
N LYS A 145 25.41 10.29 -10.12
CA LYS A 145 24.04 9.87 -10.45
C LYS A 145 23.01 10.72 -9.71
N ILE A 146 21.87 10.96 -10.35
CA ILE A 146 20.69 11.51 -9.67
C ILE A 146 20.00 10.43 -8.84
N MET A 147 19.41 10.81 -7.71
CA MET A 147 18.74 9.89 -6.77
C MET A 147 17.46 9.27 -7.36
N GLY A 148 16.76 10.00 -8.24
CA GLY A 148 15.50 9.55 -8.84
C GLY A 148 14.97 10.53 -9.89
N PRO A 149 13.80 10.24 -10.49
CA PRO A 149 13.25 11.01 -11.60
C PRO A 149 12.76 12.42 -11.24
N LEU A 150 12.70 12.79 -9.96
CA LEU A 150 12.35 14.13 -9.46
C LEU A 150 13.49 14.77 -8.66
N HIS A 151 14.73 14.28 -8.82
CA HIS A 151 15.91 14.75 -8.08
C HIS A 151 16.01 16.29 -8.06
N GLY A 152 15.94 16.87 -6.86
CA GLY A 152 16.08 18.31 -6.60
C GLY A 152 14.87 19.17 -6.97
N ILE A 153 13.74 18.57 -7.39
CA ILE A 153 12.56 19.31 -7.84
C ILE A 153 11.75 19.85 -6.65
N PRO A 154 11.54 21.17 -6.54
CA PRO A 154 10.78 21.78 -5.46
C PRO A 154 9.26 21.65 -5.70
N ILE A 155 8.55 21.06 -4.73
CA ILE A 155 7.12 20.74 -4.80
C ILE A 155 6.33 21.45 -3.70
N SER A 156 5.25 22.14 -4.10
CA SER A 156 4.21 22.61 -3.17
C SER A 156 3.13 21.55 -2.93
N THR A 157 2.59 21.49 -1.72
CA THR A 157 1.49 20.58 -1.37
C THR A 157 0.34 21.28 -0.66
N LYS A 158 -0.88 21.01 -1.10
CA LYS A 158 -2.12 21.38 -0.41
C LYS A 158 -2.13 20.88 1.05
N GLU A 159 -2.60 21.72 1.97
CA GLU A 159 -2.52 21.51 3.42
C GLU A 159 -2.88 20.08 3.86
N HIS A 160 -4.11 19.61 3.61
CA HIS A 160 -4.57 18.32 4.14
C HIS A 160 -3.88 17.05 3.63
N ILE A 161 -2.91 17.17 2.72
CA ILE A 161 -1.99 16.08 2.36
C ILE A 161 -0.91 16.02 3.46
N CYS A 162 -0.97 15.00 4.32
CA CYS A 162 -0.15 14.95 5.52
C CYS A 162 1.36 14.94 5.23
N HIS A 163 2.10 15.71 6.04
CA HIS A 163 3.55 15.61 6.19
C HIS A 163 3.86 15.30 7.65
N LYS A 164 4.82 14.40 7.89
CA LYS A 164 5.18 13.97 9.23
C LYS A 164 5.58 15.13 10.13
N GLY A 165 5.04 15.18 11.35
CA GLY A 165 5.33 16.19 12.37
C GLY A 165 4.66 17.54 12.12
N ARG A 166 3.80 17.67 11.11
CA ARG A 166 3.11 18.92 10.74
C ARG A 166 1.60 18.79 10.98
N ILE A 167 0.96 19.90 11.32
CA ILE A 167 -0.49 19.98 11.53
C ILE A 167 -1.20 19.68 10.19
N ALA A 168 -2.25 18.86 10.20
CA ALA A 168 -3.13 18.57 9.08
C ALA A 168 -4.58 18.88 9.48
N HIS A 169 -5.05 20.09 9.20
CA HIS A 169 -6.30 20.62 9.76
C HIS A 169 -7.46 20.78 8.75
N SER A 170 -7.24 20.60 7.44
CA SER A 170 -8.32 20.57 6.42
C SER A 170 -9.20 21.84 6.38
N ALA A 171 -8.63 22.98 6.75
CA ALA A 171 -9.35 24.24 7.01
C ALA A 171 -10.52 24.17 8.02
N TYR A 172 -10.46 23.26 9.01
CA TYR A 172 -11.32 23.24 10.21
C TYR A 172 -10.53 23.66 11.45
N VAL A 173 -11.10 24.53 12.29
CA VAL A 173 -10.49 24.94 13.57
C VAL A 173 -10.43 23.76 14.54
N ALA A 174 -11.45 22.88 14.51
CA ALA A 174 -11.54 21.66 15.32
C ALA A 174 -10.40 20.64 15.10
N LEU A 175 -9.57 20.81 14.06
CA LEU A 175 -8.47 19.91 13.70
C LEU A 175 -7.08 20.57 13.79
N ILE A 176 -6.96 21.78 14.37
CA ILE A 176 -5.69 22.52 14.46
C ILE A 176 -4.61 21.79 15.31
N ASP A 177 -5.02 20.93 16.25
CA ASP A 177 -4.09 20.13 17.05
C ASP A 177 -3.80 18.73 16.43
N ASN A 178 -4.32 18.43 15.24
CA ASN A 178 -4.08 17.17 14.54
C ASN A 178 -2.72 17.17 13.84
N VAL A 179 -1.68 16.65 14.49
CA VAL A 179 -0.33 16.52 13.90
C VAL A 179 -0.17 15.14 13.27
N ALA A 180 0.26 15.08 12.01
CA ALA A 180 0.42 13.82 11.30
C ALA A 180 1.66 13.03 11.76
N GLU A 181 1.49 11.75 12.07
CA GLU A 181 2.57 10.85 12.51
C GLU A 181 3.48 10.37 11.36
N GLU A 182 2.94 10.33 10.14
CA GLU A 182 3.60 9.90 8.91
C GLU A 182 3.34 10.87 7.75
N ASP A 183 4.25 10.86 6.76
CA ASP A 183 3.99 11.48 5.46
C ASP A 183 2.90 10.72 4.72
N ALA A 184 2.05 11.43 3.96
CA ALA A 184 1.13 10.79 3.02
C ALA A 184 1.90 9.94 1.99
N LEU A 185 1.32 8.84 1.51
CA LEU A 185 2.03 7.91 0.62
C LEU A 185 2.47 8.60 -0.69
N ILE A 186 1.70 9.57 -1.19
CA ILE A 186 2.12 10.41 -2.32
C ILE A 186 3.39 11.23 -2.03
N VAL A 187 3.55 11.75 -0.81
CA VAL A 187 4.72 12.51 -0.35
C VAL A 187 5.91 11.57 -0.22
N GLN A 188 5.72 10.37 0.36
CA GLN A 188 6.74 9.33 0.44
C GLN A 188 7.26 8.93 -0.95
N CYS A 189 6.37 8.69 -1.92
CA CYS A 189 6.73 8.38 -3.31
C CYS A 189 7.54 9.52 -3.96
N CYS A 190 7.15 10.78 -3.75
CA CYS A 190 7.88 11.93 -4.30
C CYS A 190 9.25 12.11 -3.65
N LYS A 191 9.37 12.01 -2.31
CA LYS A 191 10.66 12.07 -1.59
C LYS A 191 11.60 10.94 -2.06
N LYS A 192 11.09 9.70 -2.19
CA LYS A 192 11.84 8.55 -2.73
C LYS A 192 12.27 8.76 -4.19
N ALA A 193 11.50 9.50 -4.98
CA ALA A 193 11.88 9.90 -6.33
C ALA A 193 12.89 11.07 -6.38
N GLY A 194 13.33 11.60 -5.22
CA GLY A 194 14.31 12.68 -5.09
C GLY A 194 13.72 14.09 -5.03
N ALA A 195 12.39 14.24 -4.90
CA ALA A 195 11.74 15.55 -4.80
C ALA A 195 11.94 16.21 -3.44
N VAL A 196 11.94 17.54 -3.42
CA VAL A 196 12.07 18.38 -2.23
C VAL A 196 10.76 19.12 -1.99
N PHE A 197 10.17 18.98 -0.81
CA PHE A 197 8.96 19.71 -0.44
C PHE A 197 9.32 20.98 0.33
N HIS A 198 8.89 22.15 -0.14
CA HIS A 198 9.32 23.45 0.39
C HIS A 198 8.19 24.37 0.89
N VAL A 199 6.93 24.14 0.49
CA VAL A 199 5.78 24.96 0.90
C VAL A 199 4.51 24.10 1.03
N ARG A 200 3.70 24.35 2.07
CA ARG A 200 2.30 23.88 2.12
C ARG A 200 1.34 25.03 1.81
N THR A 201 0.27 24.74 1.07
CA THR A 201 -0.58 25.78 0.45
C THR A 201 -2.02 25.79 0.98
N ASN A 202 -2.60 27.00 0.97
CA ASN A 202 -3.90 27.32 1.53
C ASN A 202 -5.07 26.74 0.72
N GLU A 203 -6.21 26.61 1.37
CA GLU A 203 -7.41 25.96 0.85
C GLU A 203 -8.70 26.52 1.49
N PRO A 204 -9.88 26.36 0.88
CA PRO A 204 -11.13 26.84 1.45
C PRO A 204 -11.59 26.07 2.69
N GLN A 205 -12.41 26.72 3.53
CA GLN A 205 -13.11 26.07 4.64
C GLN A 205 -13.84 24.82 4.14
N SER A 206 -13.77 23.72 4.89
CA SER A 206 -14.33 22.40 4.54
C SER A 206 -13.82 21.77 3.23
N VAL A 207 -12.83 22.35 2.58
CA VAL A 207 -12.24 21.95 1.28
C VAL A 207 -13.23 21.79 0.11
N MET A 208 -14.46 22.27 0.24
CA MET A 208 -15.59 21.90 -0.63
C MET A 208 -16.20 23.06 -1.43
N HIS A 209 -15.42 24.09 -1.76
CA HIS A 209 -15.85 25.14 -2.70
C HIS A 209 -14.78 25.55 -3.72
N ILE A 210 -15.23 26.19 -4.81
CA ILE A 210 -14.39 26.68 -5.92
C ILE A 210 -13.88 28.10 -5.59
N ASP A 211 -13.36 28.24 -4.38
CA ASP A 211 -12.70 29.45 -3.87
C ASP A 211 -11.60 29.03 -2.87
N CYS A 212 -10.89 29.97 -2.27
CA CYS A 212 -9.79 29.69 -1.35
C CYS A 212 -9.79 30.68 -0.18
N SER A 213 -10.80 30.58 0.67
CA SER A 213 -10.93 31.38 1.88
C SER A 213 -11.35 30.52 3.06
N ASN A 214 -10.69 30.71 4.21
CA ASN A 214 -11.02 30.03 5.47
C ASN A 214 -10.72 30.94 6.68
N PRO A 215 -11.32 30.69 7.86
CA PRO A 215 -11.09 31.51 9.05
C PRO A 215 -9.66 31.46 9.62
N ILE A 216 -8.86 30.43 9.27
CA ILE A 216 -7.51 30.22 9.82
C ILE A 216 -6.50 31.15 9.14
N TYR A 217 -6.38 31.10 7.81
CA TYR A 217 -5.40 31.91 7.04
C TYR A 217 -6.03 33.07 6.25
N GLY A 218 -7.36 33.19 6.24
CA GLY A 218 -8.06 34.15 5.40
C GLY A 218 -8.10 33.71 3.93
N THR A 219 -8.10 34.70 3.04
CA THR A 219 -8.36 34.52 1.59
C THR A 219 -7.06 34.49 0.79
N THR A 220 -6.95 33.55 -0.14
CA THR A 220 -5.95 33.53 -1.21
C THR A 220 -6.53 34.13 -2.48
N VAL A 221 -5.85 35.12 -3.07
CA VAL A 221 -6.35 35.86 -4.24
C VAL A 221 -5.65 35.46 -5.54
N ASN A 222 -6.31 35.71 -6.68
CA ASN A 222 -5.76 35.39 -8.00
C ASN A 222 -4.57 36.32 -8.37
N PRO A 223 -3.45 35.78 -8.89
CA PRO A 223 -2.31 36.61 -9.29
C PRO A 223 -2.56 37.49 -10.52
N HIS A 224 -3.50 37.13 -11.41
CA HIS A 224 -3.85 37.94 -12.59
C HIS A 224 -4.81 39.08 -12.27
N ASN A 225 -5.61 38.95 -11.20
CA ASN A 225 -6.46 40.01 -10.68
C ASN A 225 -6.82 39.73 -9.21
N ARG A 226 -6.26 40.51 -8.27
CA ARG A 226 -6.44 40.31 -6.83
C ARG A 226 -7.86 40.50 -6.28
N THR A 227 -8.85 40.92 -7.10
CA THR A 227 -10.28 40.91 -6.71
C THR A 227 -11.02 39.64 -7.09
N LEU A 228 -10.37 38.74 -7.85
CA LEU A 228 -10.90 37.45 -8.27
C LEU A 228 -10.34 36.32 -7.41
N THR A 229 -11.07 35.21 -7.33
CA THR A 229 -10.58 34.01 -6.68
C THR A 229 -9.48 33.31 -7.48
N CYS A 230 -8.51 32.74 -6.77
CA CYS A 230 -7.56 31.78 -7.34
C CYS A 230 -8.21 30.42 -7.66
N GLY A 231 -9.52 30.26 -7.41
CA GLY A 231 -10.28 29.03 -7.57
C GLY A 231 -10.13 28.13 -6.35
N GLY A 232 -10.79 26.97 -6.38
CA GLY A 232 -10.72 26.02 -5.28
C GLY A 232 -11.07 24.59 -5.67
N SER A 233 -10.84 23.62 -4.79
CA SER A 233 -10.29 23.83 -3.43
C SER A 233 -8.76 23.81 -3.32
N SER A 234 -8.00 23.49 -4.37
CA SER A 234 -6.52 23.61 -4.36
C SER A 234 -6.08 25.02 -4.78
N GLY A 235 -6.69 26.05 -4.19
CA GLY A 235 -6.50 27.45 -4.59
C GLY A 235 -5.10 27.98 -4.33
N GLY A 236 -4.52 27.61 -3.18
CA GLY A 236 -3.12 27.90 -2.87
C GLY A 236 -2.14 27.31 -3.89
N GLU A 237 -2.36 26.06 -4.34
CA GLU A 237 -1.60 25.46 -5.45
C GLU A 237 -1.82 26.20 -6.77
N GLY A 238 -3.06 26.65 -7.06
CA GLY A 238 -3.34 27.48 -8.24
C GLY A 238 -2.53 28.77 -8.25
N ALA A 239 -2.57 29.53 -7.16
CA ALA A 239 -1.77 30.77 -7.01
C ALA A 239 -0.26 30.49 -7.01
N SER A 240 0.19 29.40 -6.36
CA SER A 240 1.58 28.90 -6.41
C SER A 240 2.05 28.70 -7.85
N MET A 241 1.29 27.97 -8.67
CA MET A 241 1.64 27.72 -10.08
C MET A 241 1.54 28.98 -10.96
N GLY A 242 0.54 29.84 -10.70
CA GLY A 242 0.36 31.11 -11.42
C GLY A 242 1.52 32.09 -11.22
N LEU A 243 2.20 32.03 -10.07
CA LEU A 243 3.41 32.80 -9.76
C LEU A 243 4.69 31.96 -9.79
N ARG A 244 4.63 30.69 -10.25
CA ARG A 244 5.77 29.76 -10.39
C ARG A 244 6.56 29.54 -9.08
N CYS A 245 5.87 29.49 -7.94
CA CYS A 245 6.43 29.32 -6.59
C CYS A 245 6.98 27.91 -6.33
N ALA A 246 6.58 26.93 -7.16
CA ALA A 246 7.06 25.56 -7.16
C ALA A 246 7.19 25.08 -8.61
N ALA A 247 7.99 24.03 -8.84
CA ALA A 247 8.13 23.43 -10.17
C ALA A 247 6.98 22.43 -10.46
N LEU A 248 6.45 21.81 -9.40
CA LEU A 248 5.25 20.98 -9.40
C LEU A 248 4.41 21.32 -8.15
N GLY A 249 3.10 21.20 -8.26
CA GLY A 249 2.16 21.31 -7.14
C GLY A 249 1.36 20.02 -6.96
N ILE A 250 0.92 19.70 -5.75
CA ILE A 250 0.04 18.55 -5.47
C ILE A 250 -1.25 19.03 -4.80
N GLY A 251 -2.38 18.76 -5.46
CA GLY A 251 -3.71 19.04 -4.94
C GLY A 251 -4.64 17.83 -4.98
N THR A 252 -5.90 18.06 -4.65
CA THR A 252 -6.97 17.04 -4.61
C THR A 252 -8.18 17.47 -5.44
N ASP A 253 -8.82 16.53 -6.14
CA ASP A 253 -9.94 16.80 -7.06
C ASP A 253 -11.12 15.82 -6.88
N LEU A 254 -12.20 16.31 -6.25
CA LEU A 254 -13.50 15.61 -6.12
C LEU A 254 -14.58 16.17 -7.09
N GLY A 255 -14.45 17.43 -7.50
CA GLY A 255 -15.43 18.11 -8.37
C GLY A 255 -14.86 19.20 -9.30
N GLY A 256 -13.53 19.28 -9.44
CA GLY A 256 -12.84 20.38 -10.12
C GLY A 256 -11.65 20.94 -9.35
N SER A 257 -11.40 20.47 -8.13
CA SER A 257 -10.51 21.11 -7.18
C SER A 257 -9.03 21.16 -7.54
N VAL A 258 -8.57 20.49 -8.60
CA VAL A 258 -7.24 20.75 -9.23
C VAL A 258 -7.38 21.55 -10.53
N ARG A 259 -8.40 21.23 -11.33
CA ARG A 259 -8.63 21.81 -12.66
C ARG A 259 -9.07 23.26 -12.67
N VAL A 260 -9.89 23.71 -11.71
CA VAL A 260 -10.37 25.10 -11.66
C VAL A 260 -9.30 26.07 -11.14
N PRO A 261 -8.53 25.76 -10.06
CA PRO A 261 -7.39 26.61 -9.69
C PRO A 261 -6.36 26.76 -10.80
N ALA A 262 -6.08 25.68 -11.53
CA ALA A 262 -5.24 25.73 -12.73
C ALA A 262 -5.84 26.63 -13.82
N ALA A 263 -7.16 26.55 -14.07
CA ALA A 263 -7.84 27.39 -15.05
C ALA A 263 -7.73 28.88 -14.70
N PHE A 264 -8.03 29.22 -13.45
CA PHE A 264 -8.13 30.60 -12.97
C PHE A 264 -6.76 31.28 -12.86
N CYS A 265 -5.72 30.54 -12.50
CA CYS A 265 -4.36 31.07 -12.34
C CYS A 265 -3.47 30.87 -13.57
N GLY A 266 -3.98 30.30 -14.67
CA GLY A 266 -3.26 30.16 -15.94
C GLY A 266 -2.21 29.04 -15.96
N ALA A 267 -2.45 27.97 -15.21
CA ALA A 267 -1.56 26.81 -15.07
C ALA A 267 -2.17 25.54 -15.72
N TYR A 268 -1.41 24.44 -15.72
CA TYR A 268 -1.91 23.12 -16.07
C TYR A 268 -2.31 22.36 -14.81
N GLY A 269 -3.44 21.67 -14.85
CA GLY A 269 -3.96 20.91 -13.71
C GLY A 269 -4.60 19.62 -14.16
N MET A 270 -4.09 18.49 -13.68
CA MET A 270 -4.60 17.16 -14.01
C MET A 270 -5.57 16.66 -12.95
N ARG A 271 -6.63 15.99 -13.38
CA ARG A 271 -7.42 15.06 -12.57
C ARG A 271 -7.19 13.68 -13.16
N THR A 272 -6.55 12.77 -12.43
CA THR A 272 -6.36 11.38 -12.90
C THR A 272 -7.66 10.60 -12.86
N THR A 273 -7.67 9.44 -13.51
CA THR A 273 -8.56 8.33 -13.13
C THR A 273 -8.42 8.04 -11.62
N ALA A 274 -9.50 7.67 -10.92
CA ALA A 274 -9.44 7.29 -9.52
C ALA A 274 -8.65 5.99 -9.32
N LEU A 275 -8.12 5.79 -8.10
CA LEU A 275 -7.25 4.66 -7.74
C LEU A 275 -5.96 4.53 -8.59
N ARG A 276 -5.59 5.58 -9.34
CA ARG A 276 -4.32 5.66 -10.06
C ARG A 276 -3.18 6.07 -9.12
N ASN A 277 -3.36 7.19 -8.43
CA ASN A 277 -2.41 7.72 -7.43
C ASN A 277 -2.82 7.32 -6.00
N PRO A 278 -1.84 7.14 -5.10
CA PRO A 278 -2.10 6.88 -3.68
C PRO A 278 -2.92 8.00 -3.03
N TYR A 279 -3.83 7.62 -2.14
CA TYR A 279 -4.67 8.51 -1.34
C TYR A 279 -4.41 8.37 0.17
N LYS A 280 -3.69 7.33 0.60
CA LYS A 280 -3.34 7.08 2.00
C LYS A 280 -2.57 8.26 2.60
N GLY A 281 -3.04 8.73 3.75
CA GLY A 281 -2.47 9.88 4.47
C GLY A 281 -3.03 11.24 4.05
N VAL A 282 -4.21 11.28 3.42
CA VAL A 282 -5.05 12.48 3.38
C VAL A 282 -5.88 12.56 4.65
N CYS A 283 -5.80 13.69 5.36
CA CYS A 283 -6.74 14.00 6.44
C CYS A 283 -7.97 14.68 5.83
N LEU A 284 -9.17 14.11 5.94
CA LEU A 284 -10.43 14.78 5.60
C LEU A 284 -11.60 14.17 6.40
N PRO A 285 -12.67 14.93 6.67
CA PRO A 285 -13.91 14.35 7.21
C PRO A 285 -14.66 13.51 6.17
N GLY A 286 -15.45 12.55 6.65
CA GLY A 286 -16.26 11.66 5.77
C GLY A 286 -15.50 10.44 5.24
N SER A 287 -14.52 9.93 6.00
CA SER A 287 -13.81 8.68 5.70
C SER A 287 -14.76 7.53 5.37
N GLY A 288 -14.50 6.83 4.26
CA GLY A 288 -15.34 5.71 3.79
C GLY A 288 -16.37 6.07 2.72
N GLN A 289 -16.47 7.33 2.28
CA GLN A 289 -17.18 7.65 1.05
C GLN A 289 -16.44 7.04 -0.16
N GLU A 290 -17.13 6.18 -0.91
CA GLU A 290 -16.63 5.62 -2.18
C GLU A 290 -17.54 5.88 -3.39
N SER A 291 -18.63 6.63 -3.19
CA SER A 291 -19.64 6.91 -4.21
C SER A 291 -19.11 7.79 -5.35
N ILE A 292 -18.29 8.80 -5.06
CA ILE A 292 -17.49 9.52 -6.06
C ILE A 292 -16.13 9.76 -5.42
N ARG A 293 -15.11 9.01 -5.85
CA ARG A 293 -13.79 9.05 -5.22
C ARG A 293 -13.04 10.32 -5.60
N CYS A 294 -12.53 11.01 -4.58
CA CYS A 294 -11.53 12.07 -4.74
C CYS A 294 -10.22 11.47 -5.25
N VAL A 295 -9.38 12.28 -5.90
CA VAL A 295 -8.04 11.88 -6.36
C VAL A 295 -6.98 12.88 -5.92
N ILE A 296 -5.78 12.40 -5.58
CA ILE A 296 -4.59 13.26 -5.50
C ILE A 296 -4.01 13.40 -6.91
N SER A 297 -3.72 14.62 -7.35
CA SER A 297 -3.21 14.87 -8.71
C SER A 297 -2.37 16.15 -8.81
N PRO A 298 -1.46 16.21 -9.80
CA PRO A 298 -0.53 17.32 -9.92
C PRO A 298 -1.13 18.56 -10.59
N LEU A 299 -0.60 19.70 -10.17
CA LEU A 299 -0.56 20.93 -10.96
C LEU A 299 0.87 21.16 -11.46
N ALA A 300 1.00 21.81 -12.61
CA ALA A 300 2.28 22.15 -13.19
C ALA A 300 2.18 23.37 -14.10
N ASN A 301 3.32 23.85 -14.57
CA ASN A 301 3.39 24.90 -15.57
C ASN A 301 3.43 24.39 -17.02
N THR A 302 3.60 23.09 -17.25
CA THR A 302 3.56 22.46 -18.58
C THR A 302 2.79 21.13 -18.54
N ALA A 303 2.33 20.65 -19.69
CA ALA A 303 1.73 19.31 -19.79
C ALA A 303 2.77 18.18 -19.65
N GLU A 304 4.00 18.40 -20.10
CA GLU A 304 5.14 17.47 -19.97
C GLU A 304 5.43 17.16 -18.48
N ASP A 305 5.45 18.20 -17.65
CA ASP A 305 5.73 18.08 -16.21
C ASP A 305 4.62 17.32 -15.44
N LEU A 306 3.37 17.37 -15.90
CA LEU A 306 2.31 16.48 -15.38
C LEU A 306 2.65 15.01 -15.67
N GLY A 307 3.13 14.70 -16.87
CA GLY A 307 3.58 13.36 -17.25
C GLY A 307 4.81 12.91 -16.46
N LEU A 308 5.76 13.82 -16.19
CA LEU A 308 6.91 13.57 -15.32
C LEU A 308 6.47 13.14 -13.91
N PHE A 309 5.55 13.89 -13.29
CA PHE A 309 5.02 13.58 -11.96
C PHE A 309 4.38 12.19 -11.92
N GLN A 310 3.45 11.90 -12.85
CA GLN A 310 2.75 10.61 -12.87
C GLN A 310 3.71 9.44 -13.08
N LYS A 311 4.68 9.58 -14.00
CA LYS A 311 5.71 8.57 -14.25
C LYS A 311 6.58 8.35 -13.02
N ALA A 312 6.97 9.41 -12.31
CA ALA A 312 7.79 9.33 -11.11
C ALA A 312 7.08 8.64 -9.94
N VAL A 313 5.82 9.02 -9.68
CA VAL A 313 4.99 8.47 -8.59
C VAL A 313 4.65 7.01 -8.86
N LEU A 314 4.09 6.68 -10.03
CA LEU A 314 3.71 5.29 -10.34
C LEU A 314 4.94 4.39 -10.51
N GLY A 315 6.10 4.96 -10.85
CA GLY A 315 7.39 4.27 -10.84
C GLY A 315 7.91 3.90 -9.43
N GLN A 316 7.25 4.34 -8.35
CA GLN A 316 7.53 3.87 -6.99
C GLN A 316 6.67 2.68 -6.56
N GLU A 317 5.79 2.18 -7.44
CA GLU A 317 4.89 1.05 -7.20
C GLU A 317 4.00 1.20 -5.94
N PRO A 318 3.27 2.33 -5.78
CA PRO A 318 2.53 2.65 -4.55
C PRO A 318 1.46 1.62 -4.15
N TRP A 319 0.99 0.81 -5.11
CA TRP A 319 0.04 -0.29 -4.89
C TRP A 319 0.61 -1.43 -4.02
N GLU A 320 1.93 -1.54 -3.87
CA GLU A 320 2.57 -2.47 -2.92
C GLU A 320 2.36 -2.04 -1.44
N ILE A 321 1.92 -0.80 -1.20
CA ILE A 321 1.64 -0.24 0.14
C ILE A 321 0.15 0.09 0.32
N GLU A 322 -0.51 0.63 -0.70
CA GLU A 322 -1.94 0.96 -0.69
C GLU A 322 -2.71 0.02 -1.63
N THR A 323 -3.26 -1.05 -1.05
CA THR A 323 -3.89 -2.18 -1.79
C THR A 323 -5.21 -1.84 -2.48
N SER A 324 -5.76 -0.65 -2.27
CA SER A 324 -6.94 -0.14 -3.00
C SER A 324 -6.60 0.36 -4.41
N LEU A 325 -5.32 0.61 -4.70
CA LEU A 325 -4.87 1.13 -5.98
C LEU A 325 -4.92 0.09 -7.10
N VAL A 326 -5.17 0.54 -8.32
CA VAL A 326 -5.01 -0.31 -9.50
C VAL A 326 -3.51 -0.38 -9.83
N PRO A 327 -2.89 -1.58 -9.86
CA PRO A 327 -1.45 -1.73 -10.11
C PRO A 327 -1.13 -1.53 -11.60
N GLN A 328 -1.26 -0.29 -12.07
CA GLN A 328 -1.03 0.11 -13.45
C GLN A 328 0.13 1.13 -13.54
N PRO A 329 1.35 0.67 -13.90
CA PRO A 329 2.47 1.54 -14.23
C PRO A 329 2.12 2.57 -15.31
N TRP A 330 2.89 3.66 -15.35
CA TRP A 330 2.79 4.66 -16.42
C TRP A 330 3.28 4.09 -17.75
N LYS A 331 2.38 3.94 -18.72
CA LYS A 331 2.67 3.33 -20.02
C LYS A 331 3.21 4.37 -21.02
N GLN A 332 3.78 3.89 -22.12
CA GLN A 332 4.06 4.74 -23.26
C GLN A 332 2.73 5.20 -23.87
N ALA A 333 2.50 6.52 -23.95
CA ALA A 333 1.32 7.09 -24.59
C ALA A 333 1.25 6.76 -26.09
N SER A 334 0.04 6.72 -26.64
CA SER A 334 -0.20 6.53 -28.06
C SER A 334 0.48 7.63 -28.90
N SER A 335 0.94 7.29 -30.11
CA SER A 335 1.58 8.27 -31.01
C SER A 335 0.51 9.16 -31.68
N LEU A 336 -0.02 10.12 -30.93
CA LEU A 336 -1.02 11.08 -31.39
C LEU A 336 -0.41 12.07 -32.39
N LYS A 337 -1.08 12.24 -33.53
CA LYS A 337 -0.68 13.12 -34.63
C LYS A 337 -1.94 13.69 -35.31
N PRO A 338 -1.86 14.88 -35.94
CA PRO A 338 -2.94 15.35 -36.79
C PRO A 338 -3.45 14.28 -37.76
N GLY A 339 -4.76 14.11 -37.82
CA GLY A 339 -5.45 13.12 -38.65
C GLY A 339 -5.57 11.69 -38.09
N ASN A 340 -5.00 11.35 -36.92
CA ASN A 340 -5.11 9.98 -36.35
C ASN A 340 -5.96 9.84 -35.07
N PHE A 341 -6.62 10.91 -34.64
CA PHE A 341 -7.56 10.92 -33.51
C PHE A 341 -8.63 12.01 -33.70
N THR A 342 -9.74 11.90 -32.98
CA THR A 342 -10.86 12.87 -33.04
C THR A 342 -11.04 13.60 -31.71
N ILE A 343 -11.14 14.94 -31.78
CA ILE A 343 -11.59 15.79 -30.67
C ILE A 343 -13.07 16.13 -30.87
N GLY A 344 -13.91 15.79 -29.88
CA GLY A 344 -15.27 16.30 -29.76
C GLY A 344 -15.28 17.63 -29.01
N VAL A 345 -16.02 18.62 -29.48
CA VAL A 345 -16.10 19.95 -28.86
C VAL A 345 -17.43 20.10 -28.16
N MET A 346 -17.40 20.21 -26.83
CA MET A 346 -18.58 20.53 -26.04
C MET A 346 -18.63 22.04 -25.80
N TRP A 347 -19.42 22.74 -26.61
CA TRP A 347 -19.50 24.21 -26.60
C TRP A 347 -20.14 24.78 -25.33
N GLU A 348 -21.10 24.07 -24.77
CA GLU A 348 -21.73 24.31 -23.48
C GLU A 348 -22.15 22.97 -22.86
N ASP A 349 -22.41 22.93 -21.56
CA ASP A 349 -22.85 21.73 -20.83
C ASP A 349 -24.37 21.44 -20.95
N GLY A 350 -25.10 22.30 -21.67
CA GLY A 350 -26.56 22.22 -21.83
C GLY A 350 -27.37 22.73 -20.65
N LEU A 351 -26.71 23.24 -19.59
CA LEU A 351 -27.34 23.80 -18.39
C LEU A 351 -27.10 25.31 -18.29
N VAL A 352 -25.84 25.74 -18.45
CA VAL A 352 -25.43 27.15 -18.41
C VAL A 352 -24.41 27.43 -19.52
N ARG A 353 -24.75 28.37 -20.40
CA ARG A 353 -23.87 28.83 -21.48
C ARG A 353 -22.61 29.50 -20.91
N PRO A 354 -21.40 29.21 -21.42
CA PRO A 354 -20.20 29.93 -21.03
C PRO A 354 -20.26 31.41 -21.39
N HIS A 355 -19.58 32.24 -20.59
CA HIS A 355 -19.42 33.66 -20.87
C HIS A 355 -18.71 33.87 -22.24
N PRO A 356 -18.96 35.00 -22.93
CA PRO A 356 -18.36 35.32 -24.24
C PRO A 356 -16.85 35.03 -24.39
N PRO A 357 -15.95 35.35 -23.44
CA PRO A 357 -14.52 35.10 -23.61
C PRO A 357 -14.18 33.60 -23.65
N VAL A 358 -14.86 32.77 -22.86
CA VAL A 358 -14.65 31.30 -22.87
C VAL A 358 -15.13 30.72 -24.20
N HIS A 359 -16.26 31.20 -24.73
CA HIS A 359 -16.75 30.80 -26.05
C HIS A 359 -15.88 31.31 -27.21
N ARG A 360 -15.21 32.47 -27.06
CA ARG A 360 -14.15 32.91 -27.97
C ARG A 360 -12.93 31.98 -27.90
N ALA A 361 -12.50 31.59 -26.71
CA ALA A 361 -11.37 30.68 -26.51
C ALA A 361 -11.62 29.30 -27.15
N LEU A 362 -12.84 28.74 -27.01
CA LEU A 362 -13.26 27.53 -27.72
C LEU A 362 -13.17 27.69 -29.24
N ARG A 363 -13.77 28.75 -29.81
CA ARG A 363 -13.74 29.00 -31.27
C ARG A 363 -12.31 29.09 -31.79
N TYR A 364 -11.47 29.89 -31.13
CA TYR A 364 -10.05 30.03 -31.45
C TYR A 364 -9.31 28.69 -31.40
N ALA A 365 -9.53 27.88 -30.36
CA ALA A 365 -8.93 26.55 -30.26
C ALA A 365 -9.38 25.63 -31.40
N VAL A 366 -10.68 25.58 -31.71
CA VAL A 366 -11.24 24.78 -32.82
C VAL A 366 -10.67 25.18 -34.17
N GLU A 367 -10.55 26.47 -34.46
CA GLU A 367 -9.94 26.97 -35.70
C GLU A 367 -8.47 26.55 -35.82
N LYS A 368 -7.70 26.68 -34.72
CA LYS A 368 -6.29 26.26 -34.68
C LYS A 368 -6.12 24.75 -34.87
N LEU A 369 -6.93 23.94 -34.19
CA LEU A 369 -6.88 22.48 -34.28
C LEU A 369 -7.27 21.97 -35.68
N LYS A 370 -8.34 22.52 -36.28
CA LYS A 370 -8.72 22.22 -37.67
C LYS A 370 -7.62 22.64 -38.66
N THR A 371 -7.03 23.82 -38.47
CA THR A 371 -5.89 24.30 -39.31
C THR A 371 -4.66 23.42 -39.19
N ALA A 372 -4.40 22.85 -38.00
CA ALA A 372 -3.31 21.92 -37.76
C ALA A 372 -3.58 20.50 -38.32
N GLY A 373 -4.77 20.23 -38.87
CA GLY A 373 -5.16 18.94 -39.43
C GLY A 373 -5.72 17.93 -38.42
N ILE A 374 -6.14 18.37 -37.24
CA ILE A 374 -6.84 17.50 -36.27
C ILE A 374 -8.32 17.40 -36.65
N THR A 375 -8.88 16.19 -36.57
CA THR A 375 -10.31 15.95 -36.77
C THR A 375 -11.07 16.52 -35.58
N VAL A 376 -11.89 17.55 -35.82
CA VAL A 376 -12.68 18.22 -34.78
C VAL A 376 -14.16 18.19 -35.15
N VAL A 377 -14.96 17.58 -34.28
CA VAL A 377 -16.43 17.39 -34.43
C VAL A 377 -17.16 18.04 -33.26
N ASP A 378 -18.43 18.41 -33.43
CA ASP A 378 -19.25 18.88 -32.33
C ASP A 378 -19.65 17.70 -31.41
N PHE A 379 -19.65 17.95 -30.09
CA PHE A 379 -20.04 16.95 -29.09
C PHE A 379 -21.18 17.50 -28.22
N GLU A 380 -22.39 17.05 -28.50
CA GLU A 380 -23.59 17.39 -27.74
C GLU A 380 -23.51 16.82 -26.31
N PRO A 381 -23.64 17.63 -25.24
CA PRO A 381 -23.58 17.16 -23.85
C PRO A 381 -24.64 16.08 -23.57
N TYR A 382 -24.25 14.99 -22.90
CA TYR A 382 -25.18 13.90 -22.59
C TYR A 382 -25.78 14.02 -21.20
N LYS A 383 -27.01 14.54 -21.13
CA LYS A 383 -27.85 14.58 -19.92
C LYS A 383 -27.14 15.14 -18.67
N HIS A 384 -26.50 16.30 -18.78
CA HIS A 384 -25.73 16.85 -17.66
C HIS A 384 -26.59 17.15 -16.42
N GLN A 385 -27.90 17.43 -16.57
CA GLN A 385 -28.82 17.54 -15.42
C GLN A 385 -28.91 16.23 -14.62
N GLU A 386 -29.10 15.08 -15.28
CA GLU A 386 -29.13 13.76 -14.61
C GLU A 386 -27.80 13.48 -13.91
N SER A 387 -26.68 13.94 -14.48
CA SER A 387 -25.36 13.86 -13.84
C SER A 387 -25.31 14.66 -12.53
N MET A 388 -25.86 15.88 -12.51
CA MET A 388 -25.88 16.71 -11.30
C MET A 388 -26.88 16.22 -10.26
N ASP A 389 -28.01 15.65 -10.68
CA ASP A 389 -28.96 14.99 -9.80
C ASP A 389 -28.27 13.82 -9.06
N ILE A 390 -27.43 13.03 -9.73
CA ILE A 390 -26.63 11.96 -9.09
C ILE A 390 -25.54 12.55 -8.18
N VAL A 391 -24.76 13.54 -8.66
CA VAL A 391 -23.68 14.18 -7.89
C VAL A 391 -24.20 14.77 -6.57
N SER A 392 -25.34 15.47 -6.59
CA SER A 392 -25.98 16.07 -5.40
C SER A 392 -26.31 15.05 -4.30
N LYS A 393 -26.48 13.78 -4.65
CA LYS A 393 -26.81 12.69 -3.71
C LYS A 393 -25.59 11.91 -3.26
N LEU A 394 -24.52 11.93 -4.05
CA LEU A 394 -23.31 11.13 -3.79
C LEU A 394 -22.14 11.91 -3.16
N TYR A 395 -22.09 13.24 -3.28
CA TYR A 395 -21.06 14.02 -2.57
C TYR A 395 -21.22 13.97 -1.04
N PHE A 396 -22.44 14.17 -0.53
CA PHE A 396 -22.74 14.04 0.90
C PHE A 396 -23.99 13.18 1.13
N PRO A 397 -23.88 11.83 1.07
CA PRO A 397 -25.00 10.93 1.33
C PRO A 397 -25.62 11.14 2.73
N GLU A 398 -24.83 11.66 3.67
CA GLU A 398 -25.17 11.98 5.06
C GLU A 398 -25.56 13.46 5.30
N CYS A 399 -25.84 14.24 4.25
CA CYS A 399 -26.28 15.65 4.36
C CYS A 399 -25.26 16.61 5.01
N ALA A 400 -23.98 16.27 4.85
CA ALA A 400 -22.83 16.97 5.39
C ALA A 400 -22.85 17.09 6.93
N ILE A 401 -23.46 16.12 7.63
CA ILE A 401 -23.54 16.11 9.10
C ILE A 401 -22.14 16.17 9.71
N THR A 402 -21.22 15.29 9.32
CA THR A 402 -19.85 15.26 9.86
C THR A 402 -19.08 16.56 9.63
N GLN A 403 -19.29 17.23 8.49
CA GLN A 403 -18.67 18.51 8.19
C GLN A 403 -19.28 19.64 9.04
N LYS A 404 -20.60 19.63 9.27
CA LYS A 404 -21.29 20.61 10.12
C LYS A 404 -20.90 20.45 11.59
N GLU A 405 -20.88 19.22 12.11
CA GLU A 405 -20.47 18.90 13.49
C GLU A 405 -19.02 19.33 13.78
N LEU A 406 -18.11 19.25 12.79
CA LEU A 406 -16.74 19.74 12.94
C LEU A 406 -16.63 21.27 12.97
N LEU A 407 -17.43 22.00 12.18
CA LEU A 407 -17.48 23.46 12.26
C LEU A 407 -18.12 23.92 13.58
N GLU A 408 -19.18 23.24 14.04
CA GLU A 408 -19.79 23.51 15.35
C GLU A 408 -18.80 23.26 16.50
N LYS A 409 -18.04 22.17 16.43
CA LYS A 409 -16.99 21.84 17.42
C LYS A 409 -15.84 22.84 17.44
N GLY A 410 -15.44 23.37 16.28
CA GLY A 410 -14.36 24.36 16.19
C GLY A 410 -14.82 25.78 16.56
N GLY A 411 -16.11 26.05 16.45
CA GLY A 411 -16.74 27.33 16.82
C GLY A 411 -16.57 28.43 15.77
N GLU A 412 -15.99 28.12 14.62
CA GLU A 412 -15.82 29.09 13.53
C GLU A 412 -17.14 29.36 12.77
N PRO A 413 -17.32 30.58 12.23
CA PRO A 413 -18.48 30.87 11.39
C PRO A 413 -18.45 30.04 10.09
N ILE A 414 -19.61 29.48 9.72
CA ILE A 414 -19.79 28.79 8.44
C ILE A 414 -19.72 29.81 7.30
N ALA A 415 -18.80 29.62 6.35
CA ALA A 415 -18.69 30.48 5.18
C ALA A 415 -19.89 30.29 4.22
N PRO A 416 -20.33 31.34 3.49
CA PRO A 416 -21.50 31.25 2.61
C PRO A 416 -21.41 30.14 1.55
N LEU A 417 -20.21 29.89 0.99
CA LEU A 417 -20.00 28.81 0.02
C LEU A 417 -20.02 27.42 0.67
N SER A 418 -19.59 27.29 1.94
CA SER A 418 -19.72 26.05 2.73
C SER A 418 -21.20 25.74 2.98
N ASP A 419 -21.99 26.73 3.41
CA ASP A 419 -23.43 26.55 3.59
C ASP A 419 -24.14 26.19 2.27
N TYR A 420 -23.81 26.89 1.17
CA TYR A 420 -24.34 26.60 -0.16
C TYR A 420 -24.08 25.15 -0.59
N ILE A 421 -22.84 24.66 -0.49
CA ILE A 421 -22.52 23.28 -0.92
C ILE A 421 -23.11 22.23 0.02
N PHE A 422 -23.25 22.53 1.32
CA PHE A 422 -23.95 21.63 2.24
C PHE A 422 -25.46 21.56 1.94
N ASN A 423 -26.07 22.67 1.49
CA ASN A 423 -27.49 22.72 1.09
C ASN A 423 -27.75 22.19 -0.34
N PHE A 424 -26.70 21.98 -1.15
CA PHE A 424 -26.76 21.21 -2.40
C PHE A 424 -26.93 19.69 -2.18
N SER A 425 -26.67 19.21 -0.96
CA SER A 425 -26.80 17.80 -0.54
C SER A 425 -28.26 17.30 -0.51
N PRO A 426 -28.55 16.02 -0.20
CA PRO A 426 -29.90 15.59 0.13
C PRO A 426 -30.48 16.38 1.33
N PRO A 427 -31.81 16.52 1.47
CA PRO A 427 -32.43 17.18 2.63
C PRO A 427 -32.51 16.28 3.88
N ARG A 428 -32.26 14.96 3.73
CA ARG A 428 -32.13 13.99 4.82
C ARG A 428 -31.14 12.89 4.43
N PRO A 429 -30.44 12.25 5.38
CA PRO A 429 -29.49 11.19 5.07
C PRO A 429 -30.14 10.09 4.21
N LEU A 430 -29.37 9.61 3.24
CA LEU A 430 -29.77 8.48 2.40
C LEU A 430 -29.66 7.19 3.22
N THR A 431 -30.64 6.30 3.05
CA THR A 431 -30.49 4.91 3.49
C THR A 431 -29.39 4.22 2.67
N ILE A 432 -28.85 3.11 3.20
CA ILE A 432 -27.85 2.30 2.49
C ILE A 432 -28.39 1.86 1.11
N GLN A 433 -29.67 1.46 1.06
CA GLN A 433 -30.35 1.05 -0.17
C GLN A 433 -30.48 2.21 -1.18
N GLU A 434 -30.77 3.42 -0.72
CA GLU A 434 -30.81 4.62 -1.57
C GLU A 434 -29.41 4.97 -2.11
N ASN A 435 -28.37 4.95 -1.26
CA ASN A 435 -26.99 5.19 -1.71
C ASN A 435 -26.56 4.15 -2.76
N TRP A 436 -26.82 2.86 -2.52
CA TRP A 436 -26.55 1.79 -3.47
C TRP A 436 -27.30 2.00 -4.80
N ALA A 437 -28.58 2.40 -4.76
CA ALA A 437 -29.34 2.71 -5.96
C ALA A 437 -28.73 3.89 -6.76
N PHE A 438 -28.19 4.92 -6.09
CA PHE A 438 -27.46 5.99 -6.76
C PHE A 438 -26.08 5.57 -7.28
N ASN A 439 -25.36 4.65 -6.62
CA ASN A 439 -24.14 4.05 -7.16
C ASN A 439 -24.41 3.25 -8.45
N VAL A 440 -25.51 2.47 -8.49
CA VAL A 440 -25.94 1.76 -9.71
C VAL A 440 -26.29 2.76 -10.84
N LYS A 441 -26.98 3.86 -10.53
CA LYS A 441 -27.25 4.94 -11.51
C LYS A 441 -25.96 5.58 -12.04
N ARG A 442 -25.01 5.89 -11.16
CA ARG A 442 -23.67 6.41 -11.52
C ARG A 442 -22.96 5.48 -12.51
N ASP A 443 -22.93 4.19 -12.23
CA ASP A 443 -22.21 3.23 -13.09
C ASP A 443 -22.94 2.99 -14.42
N THR A 444 -24.27 2.95 -14.41
CA THR A 444 -25.08 2.96 -15.64
C THR A 444 -24.81 4.22 -16.48
N PHE A 445 -24.69 5.39 -15.85
CA PHE A 445 -24.39 6.66 -16.53
C PHE A 445 -22.98 6.66 -17.14
N ARG A 446 -21.98 6.12 -16.43
CA ARG A 446 -20.60 5.92 -16.94
C ARG A 446 -20.58 5.08 -18.21
N GLU A 447 -21.25 3.93 -18.21
CA GLU A 447 -21.34 3.03 -19.36
C GLU A 447 -21.99 3.71 -20.57
N GLN A 448 -23.11 4.42 -20.34
CA GLN A 448 -23.81 5.17 -21.39
C GLN A 448 -22.94 6.28 -22.00
N TYR A 449 -22.26 7.08 -21.17
CA TYR A 449 -21.40 8.17 -21.65
C TYR A 449 -20.18 7.63 -22.42
N HIS A 450 -19.56 6.55 -21.92
CA HIS A 450 -18.48 5.87 -22.63
C HIS A 450 -18.93 5.32 -23.99
N LYS A 451 -20.12 4.69 -24.03
CA LYS A 451 -20.72 4.24 -25.29
C LYS A 451 -20.96 5.39 -26.25
N ILE A 452 -21.42 6.55 -25.79
CA ILE A 452 -21.66 7.72 -26.63
C ILE A 452 -20.37 8.28 -27.24
N MET A 453 -19.29 8.37 -26.46
CA MET A 453 -17.97 8.76 -27.01
C MET A 453 -17.52 7.79 -28.11
N LYS A 454 -17.68 6.48 -27.87
CA LYS A 454 -17.31 5.42 -28.83
C LYS A 454 -18.17 5.47 -30.09
N ASP A 455 -19.50 5.53 -29.96
CA ASP A 455 -20.45 5.53 -31.08
C ASP A 455 -20.29 6.79 -31.96
N ARG A 456 -19.92 7.94 -31.36
CA ARG A 456 -19.61 9.18 -32.07
C ARG A 456 -18.17 9.25 -32.62
N GLY A 457 -17.34 8.24 -32.39
CA GLY A 457 -15.95 8.20 -32.85
C GLY A 457 -15.04 9.28 -32.24
N VAL A 458 -15.27 9.64 -30.97
CA VAL A 458 -14.54 10.67 -30.24
C VAL A 458 -13.54 10.06 -29.26
N ASP A 459 -12.27 10.46 -29.36
CA ASP A 459 -11.20 10.00 -28.48
C ASP A 459 -11.03 10.91 -27.25
N PHE A 460 -11.18 12.22 -27.45
CA PHE A 460 -11.04 13.25 -26.41
C PHE A 460 -12.14 14.31 -26.54
N ILE A 461 -12.53 14.93 -25.43
CA ILE A 461 -13.46 16.06 -25.42
C ILE A 461 -12.70 17.34 -25.06
N LEU A 462 -12.83 18.39 -25.89
CA LEU A 462 -12.42 19.76 -25.58
C LEU A 462 -13.63 20.53 -25.07
N CYS A 463 -13.52 21.13 -23.88
CA CYS A 463 -14.63 21.86 -23.26
C CYS A 463 -14.16 22.99 -22.31
N PRO A 464 -15.06 23.87 -21.86
CA PRO A 464 -14.77 24.86 -20.82
C PRO A 464 -14.28 24.21 -19.53
N ALA A 465 -13.32 24.84 -18.85
CA ALA A 465 -12.90 24.45 -17.49
C ALA A 465 -13.80 25.05 -16.39
N TYR A 466 -14.54 26.11 -16.71
CA TYR A 466 -15.52 26.79 -15.87
C TYR A 466 -16.51 27.56 -16.78
N VAL A 467 -17.61 28.08 -16.24
CA VAL A 467 -18.57 28.91 -17.00
C VAL A 467 -17.94 30.20 -17.53
N GLY A 468 -16.95 30.75 -16.83
CA GLY A 468 -16.33 32.04 -17.12
C GLY A 468 -14.80 32.05 -16.97
N PRO A 469 -14.18 33.24 -17.01
CA PRO A 469 -12.89 33.48 -16.37
C PRO A 469 -12.98 33.25 -14.84
N ALA A 470 -11.88 33.49 -14.11
CA ALA A 470 -11.85 33.39 -12.65
C ALA A 470 -12.99 34.18 -11.99
N ALA A 471 -13.79 33.52 -11.14
CA ALA A 471 -14.94 34.16 -10.48
C ALA A 471 -14.51 35.25 -9.49
N LYS A 472 -15.43 36.12 -9.08
CA LYS A 472 -15.22 37.00 -7.92
C LYS A 472 -15.10 36.18 -6.63
N LEU A 473 -14.43 36.75 -5.63
CA LEU A 473 -14.35 36.17 -4.28
C LEU A 473 -15.77 35.98 -3.71
N GLY A 474 -16.06 34.77 -3.21
CA GLY A 474 -17.37 34.36 -2.72
C GLY A 474 -18.36 33.88 -3.79
N ASP A 475 -18.06 34.00 -5.09
CA ASP A 475 -19.03 33.79 -6.18
C ASP A 475 -18.87 32.44 -6.94
N GLY A 476 -17.91 31.60 -6.56
CA GLY A 476 -17.56 30.32 -7.20
C GLY A 476 -18.57 29.17 -7.05
N HIS A 477 -19.82 29.38 -7.48
CA HIS A 477 -20.94 28.44 -7.25
C HIS A 477 -21.06 27.30 -8.29
N TYR A 478 -20.63 27.52 -9.53
CA TYR A 478 -21.00 26.64 -10.67
C TYR A 478 -19.99 25.52 -10.98
N ILE A 479 -20.25 24.30 -10.49
CA ILE A 479 -19.39 23.10 -10.65
C ILE A 479 -19.62 22.16 -11.86
N PRO A 480 -20.76 22.15 -12.59
CA PRO A 480 -21.05 21.10 -13.59
C PRO A 480 -19.98 20.85 -14.68
N TYR A 481 -19.32 21.91 -15.17
CA TYR A 481 -18.23 21.78 -16.17
C TYR A 481 -17.07 20.89 -15.73
N THR A 482 -16.85 20.71 -14.43
CA THR A 482 -15.78 19.86 -13.89
C THR A 482 -16.29 18.62 -13.17
N ALA A 483 -17.41 18.73 -12.44
CA ALA A 483 -17.96 17.67 -11.60
C ALA A 483 -18.41 16.43 -12.39
N ILE A 484 -18.91 16.61 -13.62
CA ILE A 484 -19.30 15.47 -14.47
C ILE A 484 -18.12 14.53 -14.77
N TRP A 485 -16.91 15.05 -14.91
CA TRP A 485 -15.73 14.23 -15.19
C TRP A 485 -15.29 13.40 -13.96
N ASN A 486 -15.55 13.89 -12.74
CA ASN A 486 -15.40 13.10 -11.51
C ASN A 486 -16.46 12.00 -11.42
N LEU A 487 -17.73 12.33 -11.71
CA LEU A 487 -18.81 11.34 -11.77
C LEU A 487 -18.46 10.22 -12.76
N LEU A 488 -18.01 10.58 -13.97
CA LEU A 488 -17.63 9.65 -15.04
C LEU A 488 -16.33 8.90 -14.81
N ASP A 489 -15.56 9.29 -13.80
CA ASP A 489 -14.20 8.85 -13.54
C ASP A 489 -13.24 8.95 -14.75
N GLN A 490 -13.37 10.02 -15.53
CA GLN A 490 -12.52 10.28 -16.69
C GLN A 490 -11.32 11.17 -16.34
N PRO A 491 -10.11 10.88 -16.86
CA PRO A 491 -8.96 11.75 -16.69
C PRO A 491 -9.16 13.04 -17.50
N ALA A 492 -8.95 14.18 -16.86
CA ALA A 492 -9.18 15.50 -17.44
C ALA A 492 -8.05 16.47 -17.09
N ILE A 493 -7.57 17.25 -18.05
CA ILE A 493 -6.46 18.19 -17.86
C ILE A 493 -6.87 19.58 -18.34
N THR A 494 -6.83 20.55 -17.43
CA THR A 494 -6.93 21.97 -17.76
C THR A 494 -5.61 22.47 -18.36
N PHE A 495 -5.69 23.31 -19.37
CA PHE A 495 -4.56 24.04 -19.95
C PHE A 495 -4.92 25.50 -20.25
N PRO A 496 -3.98 26.45 -20.11
CA PRO A 496 -4.20 27.84 -20.52
C PRO A 496 -4.20 27.95 -22.05
N THR A 497 -5.05 28.79 -22.63
CA THR A 497 -5.09 28.99 -24.10
C THR A 497 -4.07 30.01 -24.59
N GLY A 498 -3.48 30.81 -23.70
CA GLY A 498 -2.64 31.95 -24.05
C GLY A 498 -3.43 33.20 -24.49
N LEU A 499 -4.77 33.15 -24.39
CA LEU A 499 -5.68 34.29 -24.46
C LEU A 499 -6.02 34.80 -23.07
N LYS A 500 -6.44 36.06 -23.01
CA LYS A 500 -6.97 36.76 -21.83
C LYS A 500 -8.35 37.36 -22.19
N VAL A 501 -9.16 37.73 -21.20
CA VAL A 501 -10.38 38.53 -21.42
C VAL A 501 -10.03 39.86 -22.10
N GLU A 502 -10.77 40.21 -23.15
CA GLU A 502 -10.61 41.44 -23.93
C GLU A 502 -11.89 42.31 -23.84
N PRO A 503 -11.81 43.64 -23.92
CA PRO A 503 -13.00 44.52 -23.91
C PRO A 503 -14.03 44.23 -25.00
N THR A 504 -13.62 43.54 -26.07
CA THR A 504 -14.50 43.07 -27.16
C THR A 504 -15.33 41.84 -26.81
N ASP A 505 -15.08 41.18 -25.68
CA ASP A 505 -15.85 40.03 -25.18
C ASP A 505 -17.18 40.47 -24.52
N ALA A 506 -17.90 41.40 -25.14
CA ALA A 506 -19.14 41.95 -24.60
C ALA A 506 -20.23 40.87 -24.41
N PRO A 507 -21.09 40.98 -23.39
CA PRO A 507 -22.27 40.13 -23.23
C PRO A 507 -23.12 40.08 -24.50
N TYR A 508 -23.65 38.90 -24.84
CA TYR A 508 -24.59 38.71 -25.95
C TYR A 508 -25.85 39.56 -25.73
N SER A 509 -26.14 40.45 -26.69
CA SER A 509 -27.27 41.38 -26.64
C SER A 509 -28.65 40.70 -26.78
N ASP A 510 -28.67 39.48 -27.30
CA ASP A 510 -29.87 38.66 -27.56
C ASP A 510 -30.04 37.51 -26.55
N PHE A 511 -29.24 37.51 -25.48
CA PHE A 511 -29.26 36.46 -24.46
C PHE A 511 -30.64 36.32 -23.79
N LYS A 512 -31.11 35.08 -23.70
CA LYS A 512 -32.31 34.68 -22.96
C LYS A 512 -31.96 33.48 -22.09
N PRO A 513 -32.00 33.58 -20.77
CA PRO A 513 -31.66 32.46 -19.89
C PRO A 513 -32.71 31.34 -19.99
N ARG A 514 -32.24 30.10 -19.98
CA ARG A 514 -33.06 28.88 -19.92
C ARG A 514 -33.53 28.55 -18.50
N SER A 515 -32.79 29.01 -17.50
CA SER A 515 -33.03 28.75 -16.08
C SER A 515 -32.61 29.93 -15.21
N ALA A 516 -33.09 29.99 -13.96
CA ALA A 516 -32.66 31.00 -12.98
C ALA A 516 -31.17 30.86 -12.62
N GLU A 517 -30.61 29.66 -12.72
CA GLU A 517 -29.17 29.41 -12.54
C GLU A 517 -28.35 29.99 -13.69
N GLU A 518 -28.78 29.77 -14.94
CA GLU A 518 -28.13 30.39 -16.10
C GLU A 518 -28.23 31.91 -16.06
N GLU A 519 -29.37 32.48 -15.64
CA GLU A 519 -29.50 33.92 -15.43
C GLU A 519 -28.55 34.45 -14.35
N ARG A 520 -28.42 33.73 -13.23
CA ARG A 520 -27.53 34.08 -12.11
C ARG A 520 -26.06 34.06 -12.55
N GLU A 521 -25.60 33.00 -13.19
CA GLU A 521 -24.20 32.88 -13.62
C GLU A 521 -23.86 33.85 -14.77
N TYR A 522 -24.80 34.12 -15.68
CA TYR A 522 -24.59 35.08 -16.76
C TYR A 522 -24.43 36.52 -16.26
N LYS A 523 -25.24 36.93 -15.27
CA LYS A 523 -25.19 38.28 -14.67
C LYS A 523 -23.88 38.59 -13.92
N LYS A 524 -23.05 37.59 -13.61
CA LYS A 524 -21.76 37.81 -12.93
C LYS A 524 -20.69 38.44 -13.83
N TYR A 525 -20.88 38.44 -15.15
CA TYR A 525 -19.82 38.79 -16.11
C TYR A 525 -19.93 40.22 -16.67
N SER A 526 -18.79 40.91 -16.70
CA SER A 526 -18.55 42.15 -17.46
C SER A 526 -17.13 42.11 -18.04
N PRO A 527 -16.84 42.68 -19.22
CA PRO A 527 -15.48 42.67 -19.76
C PRO A 527 -14.46 43.43 -18.89
N GLU A 528 -14.91 44.50 -18.21
CA GLU A 528 -14.06 45.41 -17.46
C GLU A 528 -13.56 44.82 -16.14
N GLU A 529 -14.44 44.15 -15.37
CA GLU A 529 -14.08 43.60 -14.05
C GLU A 529 -13.14 42.39 -14.15
N TYR A 530 -13.15 41.70 -15.29
CA TYR A 530 -12.37 40.49 -15.54
C TYR A 530 -11.26 40.72 -16.57
N ALA A 531 -10.96 41.97 -16.92
CA ALA A 531 -9.92 42.34 -17.87
C ALA A 531 -8.58 41.67 -17.53
N GLU A 532 -7.85 41.25 -18.56
CA GLU A 532 -6.60 40.48 -18.45
C GLU A 532 -6.66 39.08 -17.82
N ALA A 533 -7.79 38.65 -17.24
CA ALA A 533 -7.90 37.32 -16.65
C ALA A 533 -7.62 36.22 -17.70
N PRO A 534 -6.83 35.18 -17.36
CA PRO A 534 -6.44 34.15 -18.32
C PRO A 534 -7.63 33.28 -18.72
N LEU A 535 -7.63 32.82 -19.97
CA LEU A 535 -8.65 31.90 -20.49
C LEU A 535 -8.08 30.51 -20.64
N ALA A 536 -8.73 29.52 -20.02
CA ALA A 536 -8.33 28.13 -20.00
C ALA A 536 -9.48 27.20 -20.44
N LEU A 537 -9.11 26.06 -21.00
CA LEU A 537 -10.00 24.99 -21.43
C LEU A 537 -9.50 23.67 -20.83
N GLN A 538 -10.30 22.61 -20.89
CA GLN A 538 -9.87 21.28 -20.48
C GLN A 538 -9.98 20.26 -21.63
N ILE A 539 -9.03 19.33 -21.68
CA ILE A 539 -9.08 18.10 -22.47
C ILE A 539 -9.45 16.95 -21.56
N VAL A 540 -10.52 16.23 -21.91
CA VAL A 540 -10.98 15.03 -21.21
C VAL A 540 -10.69 13.81 -22.07
N GLY A 541 -10.06 12.79 -21.50
CA GLY A 541 -9.81 11.50 -22.16
C GLY A 541 -10.67 10.38 -21.61
N ARG A 542 -10.50 9.18 -22.18
CA ARG A 542 -11.20 7.98 -21.72
C ARG A 542 -10.66 7.49 -20.38
N HIS A 543 -11.51 6.85 -19.59
CA HIS A 543 -11.16 6.18 -18.32
C HIS A 543 -9.91 5.27 -18.49
N PHE A 544 -8.95 5.35 -17.55
CA PHE A 544 -7.63 4.70 -17.61
C PHE A 544 -6.76 5.02 -18.84
N ARG A 545 -7.01 6.14 -19.55
CA ARG A 545 -6.16 6.66 -20.63
C ARG A 545 -5.42 7.95 -20.26
N ASP A 546 -5.08 8.11 -18.99
CA ASP A 546 -4.35 9.26 -18.44
C ASP A 546 -3.12 9.66 -19.28
N GLU A 547 -2.34 8.67 -19.73
CA GLU A 547 -1.15 8.86 -20.59
C GLU A 547 -1.50 9.47 -21.95
N ASP A 548 -2.57 8.98 -22.58
CA ASP A 548 -3.06 9.51 -23.86
C ASP A 548 -3.65 10.92 -23.66
N THR A 549 -4.29 11.20 -22.50
CA THR A 549 -4.81 12.54 -22.15
C THR A 549 -3.69 13.56 -21.97
N VAL A 550 -2.58 13.19 -21.32
CA VAL A 550 -1.39 14.06 -21.21
C VAL A 550 -0.82 14.37 -22.60
N ALA A 551 -0.60 13.34 -23.43
CA ALA A 551 -0.07 13.51 -24.79
C ALA A 551 -1.00 14.35 -25.69
N ALA A 552 -2.32 14.15 -25.58
CA ALA A 552 -3.31 14.96 -26.30
C ALA A 552 -3.28 16.42 -25.84
N THR A 553 -3.17 16.66 -24.53
CA THR A 553 -3.13 18.02 -23.97
C THR A 553 -1.85 18.75 -24.36
N GLU A 554 -0.70 18.09 -24.38
CA GLU A 554 0.57 18.68 -24.85
C GLU A 554 0.48 19.10 -26.32
N LEU A 555 -0.06 18.23 -27.19
CA LEU A 555 -0.25 18.54 -28.60
C LEU A 555 -1.27 19.68 -28.81
N VAL A 556 -2.40 19.63 -28.12
CA VAL A 556 -3.47 20.64 -28.21
C VAL A 556 -2.98 21.99 -27.70
N SER A 557 -2.40 22.07 -26.49
CA SER A 557 -2.01 23.34 -25.89
C SER A 557 -0.93 24.03 -26.74
N LYS A 558 0.03 23.27 -27.27
CA LYS A 558 1.05 23.76 -28.21
C LYS A 558 0.48 24.31 -29.51
N ILE A 559 -0.56 23.68 -30.08
CA ILE A 559 -1.25 24.18 -31.28
C ILE A 559 -2.03 25.45 -30.98
N VAL A 560 -2.74 25.51 -29.85
CA VAL A 560 -3.58 26.65 -29.45
C VAL A 560 -2.72 27.87 -29.08
N GLN A 561 -1.67 27.70 -28.27
CA GLN A 561 -0.76 28.76 -27.85
C GLN A 561 0.21 29.20 -28.97
N GLY A 562 0.50 28.30 -29.93
CA GLY A 562 1.48 28.49 -31.00
C GLY A 562 2.93 28.31 -30.56
N GLU A 563 3.91 28.66 -31.40
CA GLU A 563 5.34 28.62 -31.07
C GLU A 563 5.79 29.73 -30.09
N ARG A 564 4.99 30.03 -29.06
CA ARG A 564 5.45 30.81 -27.90
C ARG A 564 6.34 29.89 -27.06
N ARG A 565 7.65 30.05 -27.17
CA ARG A 565 8.57 29.44 -26.19
C ARG A 565 8.25 30.00 -24.81
N TRP A 566 8.04 29.08 -23.88
CA TRP A 566 7.98 29.36 -22.44
C TRP A 566 9.17 30.24 -22.03
N GLY A 567 8.91 31.37 -21.36
CA GLY A 567 9.95 32.31 -20.92
C GLY A 567 10.31 33.48 -21.86
N GLN A 568 9.61 33.69 -22.98
CA GLN A 568 9.76 34.92 -23.78
C GLN A 568 8.45 35.69 -23.98
N GLU A 569 8.06 36.48 -22.97
CA GLU A 569 7.44 37.76 -23.29
C GLU A 569 8.51 38.67 -23.90
N LYS A 570 8.32 39.07 -25.16
CA LYS A 570 9.13 40.14 -25.74
C LYS A 570 8.75 41.45 -25.07
N THR A 571 9.48 41.82 -24.03
CA THR A 571 9.56 43.19 -23.55
C THR A 571 9.98 44.07 -24.73
N LYS A 572 9.00 44.71 -25.38
CA LYS A 572 9.23 45.83 -26.30
C LYS A 572 9.63 47.04 -25.47
N SER A 573 10.83 47.01 -24.88
CA SER A 573 11.43 48.22 -24.34
C SER A 573 11.70 49.17 -25.50
N ALA A 574 11.05 50.32 -25.48
CA ALA A 574 11.32 51.38 -26.43
C ALA A 574 12.72 51.94 -26.14
N SER A 575 13.57 51.97 -27.18
CA SER A 575 14.81 52.73 -27.29
C SER A 575 15.79 52.73 -26.10
N ALA A 576 16.84 51.91 -26.20
CA ALA A 576 18.19 52.35 -25.85
C ALA A 576 19.24 51.65 -26.72
N LYS A 577 20.28 52.39 -27.11
CA LYS A 577 21.51 51.92 -27.78
C LYS A 577 21.40 51.48 -29.24
N SER A 578 21.19 52.49 -30.09
CA SER A 578 21.90 52.56 -31.37
C SER A 578 23.42 52.71 -31.17
N ALA A 579 24.21 51.65 -31.39
CA ALA A 579 25.64 51.71 -31.79
C ALA A 579 26.18 50.31 -32.17
N LEU A 580 27.04 50.24 -33.21
CA LEU A 580 27.86 49.07 -33.65
C LEU A 580 27.07 47.75 -33.91
N ARG A 581 26.75 47.30 -35.13
CA ARG A 581 27.41 47.33 -36.47
C ARG A 581 28.65 46.41 -36.59
N ILE A 582 28.53 45.43 -37.51
CA ILE A 582 29.56 44.70 -38.31
C ILE A 582 29.74 43.19 -38.03
N ALA A 583 29.17 42.40 -38.96
CA ALA A 583 29.58 41.14 -39.61
C ALA A 583 30.62 40.15 -39.00
N CYS A 584 30.35 38.83 -39.17
CA CYS A 584 31.07 37.99 -40.15
C CYS A 584 30.36 36.65 -40.45
N CYS A 585 30.93 35.83 -41.35
CA CYS A 585 30.40 34.57 -41.88
C CYS A 585 31.44 33.42 -41.70
N THR A 586 31.27 32.13 -42.06
CA THR A 586 30.37 31.44 -43.02
C THR A 586 30.37 29.90 -42.73
N LEU A 587 29.77 29.09 -43.63
CA LEU A 587 30.12 27.69 -44.00
C LEU A 587 29.47 26.46 -43.28
N LYS A 588 29.11 25.47 -44.14
CA LYS A 588 28.75 24.05 -43.88
C LYS A 588 29.84 23.14 -44.50
N PRO A 589 29.98 21.84 -44.13
CA PRO A 589 29.42 20.71 -44.93
C PRO A 589 28.98 19.46 -44.10
N ARG A 590 27.84 18.79 -44.39
CA ARG A 590 27.58 17.57 -45.25
C ARG A 590 28.16 16.19 -44.81
N LEU A 591 27.26 15.27 -44.36
CA LEU A 591 26.95 13.87 -44.81
C LEU A 591 28.07 12.77 -44.94
N PRO A 592 27.80 11.43 -44.84
CA PRO A 592 26.67 10.68 -45.47
C PRO A 592 26.05 9.47 -44.70
N ARG A 593 25.27 8.63 -45.42
CA ARG A 593 24.42 7.49 -44.99
C ARG A 593 25.02 6.10 -45.34
N PHE A 594 24.48 5.02 -44.75
CA PHE A 594 24.37 3.67 -45.34
C PHE A 594 23.01 3.00 -44.98
N ARG A 595 22.59 1.90 -45.67
CA ARG A 595 21.21 1.33 -45.64
C ARG A 595 21.12 -0.14 -46.11
N PHE A 596 20.00 -0.81 -45.79
CA PHE A 596 19.45 -2.11 -46.31
C PHE A 596 20.12 -3.43 -45.84
N ASP A 597 19.45 -4.59 -45.67
CA ASP A 597 18.02 -5.01 -45.82
C ASP A 597 17.69 -6.32 -45.02
N PRO A 598 16.40 -6.72 -44.80
CA PRO A 598 16.01 -8.02 -44.18
C PRO A 598 15.04 -8.93 -44.99
N GLY A 599 14.92 -10.23 -44.65
CA GLY A 599 13.88 -11.16 -45.15
C GLY A 599 13.61 -12.40 -44.25
N THR A 600 12.35 -12.72 -43.83
CA THR A 600 11.28 -13.61 -44.42
C THR A 600 11.54 -15.15 -44.30
N ILE A 601 10.87 -15.96 -43.42
CA ILE A 601 9.50 -16.61 -43.45
C ILE A 601 9.47 -17.95 -44.28
N THR A 602 8.88 -19.13 -43.90
CA THR A 602 7.57 -19.51 -43.27
C THR A 602 7.53 -20.95 -42.61
N ASN A 603 6.56 -21.18 -41.69
CA ASN A 603 5.70 -22.37 -41.33
C ASN A 603 5.90 -23.82 -41.87
N PHE A 604 5.45 -24.85 -41.09
CA PHE A 604 4.21 -25.67 -41.33
C PHE A 604 3.83 -26.67 -40.19
N SER A 605 2.69 -27.37 -40.30
CA SER A 605 1.93 -28.06 -39.21
C SER A 605 1.36 -29.48 -39.55
N ALA A 606 0.83 -30.17 -38.52
CA ALA A 606 -0.42 -30.99 -38.50
C ALA A 606 -0.39 -32.54 -38.27
N PHE A 607 -1.58 -33.06 -37.88
CA PHE A 607 -2.12 -34.46 -37.78
C PHE A 607 -2.02 -35.28 -36.46
N THR A 608 -2.88 -36.28 -36.13
CA THR A 608 -4.37 -36.36 -35.89
C THR A 608 -4.75 -37.77 -35.29
N ALA A 609 -5.78 -37.84 -34.42
CA ALA A 609 -6.76 -38.97 -34.19
C ALA A 609 -6.50 -40.25 -33.31
N CYS A 610 -7.51 -40.52 -32.45
CA CYS A 610 -8.35 -41.75 -32.31
C CYS A 610 -8.15 -42.89 -31.25
N ILE A 611 -9.27 -43.15 -30.54
CA ILE A 611 -9.91 -44.45 -30.14
C ILE A 611 -9.57 -45.15 -28.79
N THR A 612 -10.53 -45.02 -27.87
CA THR A 612 -11.26 -46.02 -27.02
C THR A 612 -10.73 -47.44 -26.71
N VAL A 613 -10.94 -47.94 -25.48
CA VAL A 613 -11.63 -49.23 -25.12
C VAL A 613 -11.81 -49.41 -23.58
N HIS A 614 -12.83 -50.20 -23.17
CA HIS A 614 -13.28 -50.52 -21.80
C HIS A 614 -12.50 -51.63 -21.04
N ALA A 615 -12.67 -51.70 -19.71
CA ALA A 615 -12.99 -52.91 -18.87
C ALA A 615 -12.61 -52.65 -17.38
N SER A 616 -13.56 -52.47 -16.44
CA SER A 616 -14.20 -53.49 -15.58
C SER A 616 -13.21 -54.32 -14.72
N ASP A 617 -13.09 -54.19 -13.39
CA ASP A 617 -14.03 -54.44 -12.26
C ASP A 617 -13.68 -55.74 -11.50
N THR A 618 -14.17 -55.88 -10.25
CA THR A 618 -14.00 -57.04 -9.30
C THR A 618 -12.65 -57.17 -8.58
N HIS A 619 -12.59 -57.05 -7.23
CA HIS A 619 -12.93 -58.04 -6.16
C HIS A 619 -11.99 -59.27 -6.19
N GLU A 620 -11.47 -59.87 -5.10
CA GLU A 620 -11.69 -59.81 -3.63
C GLU A 620 -10.38 -60.34 -2.94
N ASN A 621 -9.85 -59.84 -1.82
CA ASN A 621 -10.33 -59.75 -0.42
C ASN A 621 -9.86 -60.94 0.48
N ILE A 622 -9.96 -60.81 1.81
CA ILE A 622 -9.81 -61.87 2.86
C ILE A 622 -8.34 -62.23 3.17
N THR A 623 -7.78 -62.27 4.41
CA THR A 623 -8.29 -62.19 5.82
C THR A 623 -7.19 -61.48 6.66
N ALA A 624 -7.46 -60.55 7.60
CA ALA A 624 -7.94 -60.75 8.99
C ALA A 624 -6.96 -61.53 9.90
N CYS A 625 -6.85 -61.32 11.22
CA CYS A 625 -7.51 -60.43 12.19
C CYS A 625 -6.70 -60.42 13.51
N LEU A 626 -6.81 -59.40 14.39
CA LEU A 626 -6.80 -59.50 15.90
C LEU A 626 -6.64 -58.14 16.65
N ILE A 627 -7.76 -57.40 16.78
CA ILE A 627 -8.33 -56.90 18.06
C ILE A 627 -7.43 -56.12 19.08
N MET A 628 -7.53 -54.77 19.05
CA MET A 628 -7.73 -53.80 20.19
C MET A 628 -6.66 -53.64 21.32
N PRO A 629 -6.60 -52.49 22.09
CA PRO A 629 -7.66 -51.50 22.36
C PRO A 629 -7.33 -49.98 22.46
N ASP A 630 -8.39 -49.17 22.54
CA ASP A 630 -8.40 -47.77 23.02
C ASP A 630 -7.87 -47.57 24.45
N ALA A 631 -7.22 -46.43 24.68
CA ALA A 631 -7.25 -45.70 25.96
C ALA A 631 -7.36 -44.17 25.70
N LYS A 632 -8.35 -43.52 26.33
CA LYS A 632 -8.73 -42.11 26.08
C LYS A 632 -8.03 -41.12 27.02
N LEU A 633 -8.16 -39.81 26.68
CA LEU A 633 -8.17 -38.66 27.61
C LEU A 633 -8.55 -39.06 29.04
N ARG A 634 -7.74 -38.69 30.04
CA ARG A 634 -7.73 -39.22 31.43
C ARG A 634 -9.14 -39.48 32.01
N ALA A 635 -9.61 -40.71 31.82
CA ALA A 635 -10.71 -41.32 32.53
C ALA A 635 -10.26 -42.74 32.94
N LYS A 636 -10.26 -43.00 34.25
CA LYS A 636 -9.97 -44.29 34.95
C LYS A 636 -9.63 -45.45 33.99
N THR A 637 -8.39 -45.93 33.94
CA THR A 637 -8.04 -47.11 33.15
C THR A 637 -8.27 -48.41 33.95
N GLY A 638 -8.17 -49.59 33.32
CA GLY A 638 -8.46 -50.89 33.96
C GLY A 638 -9.90 -51.40 33.88
N CYS A 639 -10.15 -52.64 34.31
CA CYS A 639 -11.49 -53.27 34.29
C CYS A 639 -12.43 -52.74 35.40
N VAL A 640 -13.75 -52.88 35.24
CA VAL A 640 -14.77 -52.37 36.17
C VAL A 640 -14.60 -52.99 37.57
N THR A 641 -14.30 -54.30 37.65
CA THR A 641 -14.03 -55.00 38.92
C THR A 641 -12.85 -54.39 39.69
N CYS A 642 -11.72 -54.14 39.02
CA CYS A 642 -10.57 -53.46 39.65
C CYS A 642 -10.88 -52.01 40.02
N ARG A 643 -11.66 -51.28 39.20
CA ARG A 643 -12.08 -49.89 39.49
C ARG A 643 -12.97 -49.79 40.73
N HIS A 644 -13.93 -50.68 40.91
CA HIS A 644 -14.78 -50.71 42.12
C HIS A 644 -13.97 -51.02 43.37
N LEU A 645 -13.00 -51.95 43.27
CA LEU A 645 -12.09 -52.31 44.35
C LEU A 645 -10.91 -51.34 44.54
N ARG A 646 -10.80 -50.29 43.72
CA ARG A 646 -9.72 -49.28 43.72
C ARG A 646 -8.29 -49.84 43.64
N VAL A 647 -8.12 -51.03 43.06
CA VAL A 647 -6.80 -51.66 42.87
C VAL A 647 -6.28 -51.44 41.45
N LYS A 648 -4.95 -51.32 41.30
CA LYS A 648 -4.33 -51.12 39.97
C LYS A 648 -4.61 -52.35 39.09
N CYS A 649 -5.04 -52.07 37.85
CA CYS A 649 -5.25 -53.06 36.82
C CYS A 649 -4.03 -53.09 35.90
N ASP A 650 -3.62 -54.27 35.44
CA ASP A 650 -2.54 -54.49 34.47
C ASP A 650 -3.03 -54.56 33.02
N GLU A 651 -4.34 -54.35 32.81
CA GLU A 651 -4.99 -54.12 31.51
C GLU A 651 -4.94 -55.27 30.48
N ALA A 652 -4.38 -56.42 30.86
CA ALA A 652 -4.42 -57.65 30.07
C ALA A 652 -5.86 -58.13 29.78
N LYS A 653 -6.10 -58.52 28.52
CA LYS A 653 -7.34 -59.13 28.04
C LYS A 653 -7.14 -60.63 27.77
N PRO A 654 -8.17 -61.49 27.93
CA PRO A 654 -9.55 -61.15 28.29
C PRO A 654 -9.75 -60.80 29.78
N SER A 655 -8.90 -61.29 30.68
CA SER A 655 -8.95 -61.02 32.13
C SER A 655 -7.60 -60.57 32.66
N CYS A 656 -7.59 -59.54 33.51
CA CYS A 656 -6.37 -58.97 34.09
C CYS A 656 -5.74 -59.91 35.16
N ARG A 657 -4.43 -59.84 35.41
CA ARG A 657 -3.78 -60.71 36.43
C ARG A 657 -4.38 -60.52 37.81
N ASN A 658 -4.77 -59.30 38.15
CA ASN A 658 -5.29 -58.98 39.49
C ASN A 658 -6.70 -59.54 39.74
N CYS A 659 -7.48 -59.78 38.69
CA CYS A 659 -8.73 -60.55 38.79
C CYS A 659 -8.45 -62.05 38.80
N SER A 660 -7.63 -62.54 37.87
CA SER A 660 -7.37 -63.97 37.68
C SER A 660 -6.66 -64.62 38.88
N ARG A 661 -5.65 -63.96 39.47
CA ARG A 661 -4.92 -64.46 40.65
C ARG A 661 -5.81 -64.65 41.90
N PHE A 662 -6.93 -63.93 41.98
CA PHE A 662 -7.85 -63.98 43.11
C PHE A 662 -9.23 -64.57 42.72
N GLY A 663 -9.34 -65.25 41.58
CA GLY A 663 -10.58 -65.94 41.16
C GLY A 663 -11.78 -65.01 40.91
N ARG A 664 -11.55 -63.76 40.51
CA ARG A 664 -12.61 -62.74 40.37
C ARG A 664 -13.06 -62.58 38.92
N SER A 665 -14.37 -62.40 38.70
CA SER A 665 -14.92 -62.07 37.38
C SER A 665 -14.41 -60.70 36.90
N CYS A 666 -13.99 -60.62 35.64
CA CYS A 666 -13.34 -59.45 35.04
C CYS A 666 -14.22 -58.87 33.92
N SER A 667 -14.72 -57.64 34.09
CA SER A 667 -15.62 -56.98 33.12
C SER A 667 -15.10 -55.62 32.66
N TRP A 668 -15.33 -55.28 31.39
CA TRP A 668 -14.80 -54.07 30.74
C TRP A 668 -15.89 -53.02 30.51
N PRO A 669 -15.58 -51.71 30.61
CA PRO A 669 -16.56 -50.65 30.32
C PRO A 669 -16.89 -50.55 28.84
N ASN A 670 -18.08 -50.04 28.50
CA ASN A 670 -18.51 -49.83 27.13
C ASN A 670 -18.32 -48.37 26.66
N THR A 671 -18.57 -48.08 25.38
CA THR A 671 -18.37 -46.75 24.78
C THR A 671 -19.19 -45.64 25.43
N SER A 672 -20.34 -45.93 26.05
CA SER A 672 -21.17 -44.95 26.78
C SER A 672 -20.64 -44.62 28.18
N ASP A 673 -19.88 -45.52 28.80
CA ASP A 673 -19.18 -45.30 30.09
C ASP A 673 -17.96 -44.36 29.95
N MET A 674 -17.60 -44.00 28.71
CA MET A 674 -16.34 -43.35 28.34
C MET A 674 -16.53 -41.93 27.75
N ALA A 675 -17.48 -41.16 28.30
CA ALA A 675 -17.73 -39.76 27.97
C ALA A 675 -17.57 -38.82 29.19
N ASP A 676 -17.04 -37.61 28.99
CA ASP A 676 -16.93 -36.62 30.07
C ASP A 676 -18.33 -36.05 30.43
N LYS A 677 -18.63 -36.01 31.72
CA LYS A 677 -19.95 -35.59 32.23
C LYS A 677 -20.15 -34.07 32.25
N ARG A 678 -19.11 -33.26 32.00
CA ARG A 678 -19.19 -31.78 32.08
C ARG A 678 -19.89 -31.10 30.89
N HIS A 679 -20.10 -31.80 29.76
CA HIS A 679 -20.63 -31.19 28.52
C HIS A 679 -22.00 -31.74 28.05
N ARG A 680 -22.91 -32.12 28.96
CA ARG A 680 -24.24 -32.65 28.59
C ARG A 680 -25.38 -31.68 28.92
N ARG A 681 -25.92 -30.97 27.91
CA ARG A 681 -27.25 -30.33 28.00
C ARG A 681 -28.36 -31.40 27.99
N ARG A 682 -29.46 -31.16 28.73
CA ARG A 682 -30.64 -32.06 28.76
C ARG A 682 -31.40 -32.02 27.43
N ARG A 683 -31.94 -33.17 26.99
CA ARG A 683 -32.92 -33.26 25.90
C ARG A 683 -34.29 -32.80 26.37
N ALA A 684 -35.03 -32.12 25.51
CA ALA A 684 -36.49 -32.01 25.56
C ALA A 684 -37.14 -33.05 24.62
N THR A 685 -38.38 -33.44 24.91
CA THR A 685 -39.21 -34.38 24.14
C THR A 685 -40.30 -33.64 23.35
N PRO A 686 -40.85 -34.21 22.27
CA PRO A 686 -41.78 -33.52 21.37
C PRO A 686 -43.28 -33.66 21.75
N ASP A 687 -44.04 -32.68 21.25
CA ASP A 687 -45.49 -32.62 20.93
C ASP A 687 -46.58 -32.74 22.01
N SER A 688 -47.37 -31.65 22.19
CA SER A 688 -48.84 -31.64 21.99
C SER A 688 -49.51 -30.24 22.14
N PHE A 689 -50.17 -29.77 21.08
CA PHE A 689 -51.39 -28.90 20.98
C PHE A 689 -51.77 -27.81 22.04
N SER A 690 -51.75 -26.55 21.55
CA SER A 690 -52.86 -25.54 21.59
C SER A 690 -53.29 -24.90 22.95
N PRO A 691 -54.20 -23.88 22.99
CA PRO A 691 -53.80 -22.46 23.10
C PRO A 691 -54.48 -21.70 24.29
N ILE A 692 -54.29 -20.35 24.39
CA ILE A 692 -55.24 -19.29 24.83
C ILE A 692 -54.67 -18.17 25.76
N SER A 693 -54.94 -16.92 25.34
CA SER A 693 -55.13 -15.61 26.05
C SER A 693 -54.14 -14.97 27.06
N GLU A 694 -53.79 -13.72 26.72
CA GLU A 694 -53.98 -12.47 27.51
C GLU A 694 -53.15 -12.10 28.76
N SER A 695 -52.28 -11.11 28.53
CA SER A 695 -52.30 -9.77 29.17
C SER A 695 -51.48 -9.46 30.44
N SER A 696 -51.22 -8.15 30.59
CA SER A 696 -50.64 -7.42 31.75
C SER A 696 -49.12 -7.47 32.00
N SER A 697 -48.44 -6.44 31.47
CA SER A 697 -47.20 -5.83 31.97
C SER A 697 -47.48 -4.81 33.10
N PRO A 698 -46.52 -4.11 33.77
CA PRO A 698 -45.04 -4.25 33.92
C PRO A 698 -44.68 -4.34 35.47
N PRO A 699 -43.48 -4.01 36.05
CA PRO A 699 -42.25 -3.42 35.48
C PRO A 699 -40.84 -3.91 35.96
N LYS A 700 -39.85 -3.62 35.10
CA LYS A 700 -38.44 -3.21 35.36
C LYS A 700 -37.67 -3.89 36.53
N THR A 701 -36.58 -4.60 36.28
CA THR A 701 -35.29 -3.97 35.95
C THR A 701 -34.20 -4.97 35.48
N ARG A 702 -33.28 -4.46 34.63
CA ARG A 702 -31.97 -5.04 34.24
C ARG A 702 -31.97 -6.46 33.62
N GLU A 703 -32.09 -6.51 32.31
CA GLU A 703 -31.52 -7.60 31.51
C GLU A 703 -30.12 -7.22 30.99
N HIS A 704 -29.16 -8.09 31.26
CA HIS A 704 -28.14 -8.43 30.27
C HIS A 704 -28.64 -9.67 29.53
N SER A 705 -29.19 -9.51 28.32
CA SER A 705 -29.23 -10.57 27.31
C SER A 705 -27.93 -10.48 26.48
N ASN A 706 -27.23 -11.54 26.07
CA ASN A 706 -27.65 -12.83 25.50
C ASN A 706 -28.50 -12.69 24.23
N ASP A 707 -27.96 -12.02 23.22
CA ASP A 707 -28.25 -12.38 21.82
C ASP A 707 -27.13 -13.26 21.26
N ILE A 708 -27.42 -14.56 21.19
CA ILE A 708 -26.66 -15.52 20.40
C ILE A 708 -27.05 -15.29 18.94
N VAL A 709 -26.31 -14.42 18.24
CA VAL A 709 -26.56 -14.08 16.83
C VAL A 709 -26.34 -15.34 15.95
N PRO A 710 -27.25 -15.66 15.01
CA PRO A 710 -27.17 -16.88 14.21
C PRO A 710 -26.08 -16.79 13.15
N ILE A 711 -24.91 -17.35 13.45
CA ILE A 711 -23.84 -17.54 12.47
C ILE A 711 -24.28 -18.61 11.47
N LEU A 712 -24.40 -18.21 10.19
CA LEU A 712 -24.88 -19.00 9.04
C LEU A 712 -26.40 -19.25 9.01
N ASN A 713 -27.17 -18.19 8.78
CA ASN A 713 -28.41 -18.32 8.01
C ASN A 713 -28.70 -17.07 7.16
N THR A 714 -28.03 -16.97 6.01
CA THR A 714 -28.26 -15.90 5.01
C THR A 714 -28.62 -16.51 3.66
N ARG A 715 -29.93 -16.73 3.46
CA ARG A 715 -30.54 -16.64 2.12
C ARG A 715 -30.86 -15.17 1.85
N THR A 716 -29.85 -14.40 1.45
CA THR A 716 -30.03 -12.99 1.09
C THR A 716 -29.00 -12.54 0.04
N SER A 717 -29.49 -12.22 -1.15
CA SER A 717 -28.84 -11.46 -2.24
C SER A 717 -27.45 -11.90 -2.75
N LEU A 718 -27.44 -12.93 -3.61
CA LEU A 718 -26.30 -13.26 -4.48
C LEU A 718 -26.22 -12.28 -5.69
N THR A 719 -25.24 -11.38 -5.69
CA THR A 719 -24.68 -10.77 -6.93
C THR A 719 -23.17 -10.55 -6.88
N ALA A 720 -22.41 -11.33 -6.08
CA ALA A 720 -20.94 -11.22 -6.02
C ALA A 720 -20.18 -12.52 -5.65
N VAL A 721 -20.78 -13.72 -5.78
CA VAL A 721 -20.05 -14.99 -5.57
C VAL A 721 -20.40 -16.02 -6.66
N ASN A 722 -19.81 -15.84 -7.85
CA ASN A 722 -19.71 -16.87 -8.89
C ASN A 722 -18.23 -17.26 -9.12
N HIS A 723 -17.46 -17.37 -8.04
CA HIS A 723 -16.10 -17.95 -8.09
C HIS A 723 -16.17 -19.43 -7.70
N PRO A 724 -15.72 -20.39 -8.54
CA PRO A 724 -15.96 -21.82 -8.32
C PRO A 724 -15.34 -22.39 -7.04
N LEU A 725 -14.37 -21.70 -6.43
CA LEU A 725 -13.78 -22.10 -5.14
C LEU A 725 -14.59 -21.68 -3.90
N CYS A 726 -15.39 -20.61 -3.98
CA CYS A 726 -15.86 -19.88 -2.79
C CYS A 726 -17.37 -20.06 -2.59
N GLU A 727 -17.78 -20.62 -1.45
CA GLU A 727 -19.21 -20.84 -1.13
C GLU A 727 -19.80 -19.70 -0.29
N THR A 728 -18.95 -18.81 0.25
CA THR A 728 -19.36 -17.66 1.10
C THR A 728 -18.38 -16.48 0.95
N GLU A 729 -18.80 -15.28 1.37
CA GLU A 729 -17.96 -14.08 1.39
C GLU A 729 -16.67 -14.28 2.22
N ILE A 730 -16.76 -14.98 3.36
CA ILE A 730 -15.58 -15.26 4.19
C ILE A 730 -14.61 -16.24 3.52
N GLU A 731 -15.10 -17.18 2.69
CA GLU A 731 -14.21 -18.00 1.86
C GLU A 731 -13.51 -17.16 0.80
N PHE A 732 -14.22 -16.24 0.14
CA PHE A 732 -13.61 -15.31 -0.82
C PHE A 732 -12.53 -14.44 -0.16
N GLU A 733 -12.81 -13.88 1.03
CA GLU A 733 -11.89 -13.02 1.78
C GLU A 733 -10.62 -13.76 2.25
N LEU A 734 -10.76 -15.05 2.61
CA LEU A 734 -9.64 -15.90 3.02
C LEU A 734 -8.84 -16.44 1.82
N VAL A 735 -9.50 -16.79 0.71
CA VAL A 735 -8.83 -17.14 -0.55
C VAL A 735 -8.07 -15.94 -1.12
N HIS A 736 -8.63 -14.72 -1.02
CA HIS A 736 -7.89 -13.51 -1.39
C HIS A 736 -6.65 -13.33 -0.52
N HIS A 737 -6.80 -13.43 0.82
CA HIS A 737 -5.66 -13.35 1.76
C HIS A 737 -4.59 -14.40 1.49
N PHE A 738 -4.99 -15.58 1.03
CA PHE A 738 -4.05 -16.62 0.61
C PHE A 738 -3.14 -16.12 -0.52
N TYR A 739 -3.70 -15.65 -1.63
CA TYR A 739 -2.91 -15.24 -2.80
C TYR A 739 -2.21 -13.89 -2.63
N SER A 740 -2.84 -12.91 -1.99
CA SER A 740 -2.26 -11.57 -1.84
C SER A 740 -1.13 -11.52 -0.82
N PHE A 741 -1.08 -12.47 0.13
CA PHE A 741 -0.19 -12.37 1.28
C PHE A 741 0.33 -13.72 1.79
N HIS A 742 -0.56 -14.62 2.23
CA HIS A 742 -0.13 -15.76 3.06
C HIS A 742 0.68 -16.81 2.28
N PHE A 743 0.39 -17.02 1.00
CA PHE A 743 1.20 -17.88 0.14
C PHE A 743 2.64 -17.38 0.08
N ASN A 744 2.85 -16.09 -0.16
CA ASN A 744 4.18 -15.50 -0.25
C ASN A 744 4.93 -15.61 1.08
N SER A 745 4.25 -15.45 2.22
CA SER A 745 4.86 -15.59 3.56
C SER A 745 5.23 -17.03 3.96
N LEU A 746 4.76 -18.04 3.21
CA LEU A 746 5.15 -19.45 3.33
C LEU A 746 6.27 -19.86 2.37
N THR A 747 6.81 -18.92 1.58
CA THR A 747 7.82 -19.15 0.54
C THR A 747 8.99 -18.18 0.68
N LEU A 748 10.09 -18.42 -0.03
CA LEU A 748 11.28 -17.57 0.08
C LEU A 748 11.18 -16.28 -0.76
N PRO A 749 11.39 -15.08 -0.17
CA PRO A 749 11.28 -13.80 -0.89
C PRO A 749 12.25 -13.61 -2.06
N THR A 750 13.32 -14.40 -2.13
CA THR A 750 14.44 -14.26 -3.09
C THR A 750 14.24 -15.06 -4.39
N LYS A 751 13.09 -15.72 -4.56
CA LYS A 751 12.81 -16.59 -5.71
C LYS A 751 11.98 -15.92 -6.79
N ASP A 752 12.16 -16.37 -8.03
CA ASP A 752 11.46 -15.85 -9.20
C ASP A 752 9.94 -16.05 -9.07
N LYS A 753 9.20 -14.95 -9.27
CA LYS A 753 7.74 -14.91 -9.24
C LYS A 753 7.11 -15.87 -10.27
N SER A 754 7.81 -16.18 -11.37
CA SER A 754 7.31 -17.09 -12.43
C SER A 754 6.96 -18.50 -11.91
N TYR A 755 7.83 -19.10 -11.10
CA TYR A 755 7.64 -20.45 -10.54
C TYR A 755 6.44 -20.50 -9.58
N PHE A 756 6.23 -19.42 -8.82
CA PHE A 756 5.14 -19.34 -7.85
C PHE A 756 3.76 -19.27 -8.49
N PHE A 757 3.62 -18.69 -9.68
CA PHE A 757 2.33 -18.73 -10.41
C PHE A 757 1.91 -20.16 -10.76
N GLN A 758 2.84 -21.05 -11.13
CA GLN A 758 2.52 -22.46 -11.40
C GLN A 758 2.09 -23.18 -10.11
N CYS A 759 2.84 -23.00 -9.02
CA CYS A 759 2.48 -23.52 -7.69
C CYS A 759 1.09 -23.03 -7.22
N GLN A 760 0.75 -21.76 -7.45
CA GLN A 760 -0.57 -21.22 -7.14
C GLN A 760 -1.69 -21.83 -8.02
N SER A 761 -1.39 -22.12 -9.30
CA SER A 761 -2.31 -22.81 -10.20
C SER A 761 -2.59 -24.24 -9.76
N ASP A 762 -1.55 -25.01 -9.40
CA ASP A 762 -1.69 -26.39 -8.90
C ASP A 762 -2.56 -26.43 -7.62
N LEU A 763 -2.39 -25.45 -6.73
CA LEU A 763 -3.24 -25.30 -5.54
C LEU A 763 -4.67 -24.88 -5.84
N MET A 764 -4.92 -24.02 -6.83
CA MET A 764 -6.29 -23.70 -7.27
C MET A 764 -7.01 -24.95 -7.77
N ASP A 765 -6.34 -25.74 -8.60
CA ASP A 765 -6.87 -27.00 -9.11
C ASP A 765 -7.24 -27.96 -7.97
N MET A 766 -6.31 -28.20 -7.03
CA MET A 766 -6.56 -29.04 -5.86
C MET A 766 -7.68 -28.49 -4.96
N MET A 767 -7.77 -27.18 -4.72
CA MET A 767 -8.89 -26.60 -3.95
C MET A 767 -10.24 -26.72 -4.65
N SER A 768 -10.27 -26.72 -5.98
CA SER A 768 -11.51 -26.86 -6.76
C SER A 768 -12.05 -28.30 -6.73
N HIS A 769 -11.15 -29.28 -6.74
CA HIS A 769 -11.50 -30.70 -6.79
C HIS A 769 -11.51 -31.39 -5.41
N ASN A 770 -10.86 -30.82 -4.39
CA ASN A 770 -10.77 -31.40 -3.05
C ASN A 770 -11.12 -30.37 -1.95
N LYS A 771 -12.32 -30.51 -1.37
CA LYS A 771 -12.78 -29.62 -0.28
C LYS A 771 -11.91 -29.69 0.99
N THR A 772 -11.22 -30.80 1.24
CA THR A 772 -10.30 -30.93 2.39
C THR A 772 -9.06 -30.06 2.19
N VAL A 773 -8.51 -29.99 0.97
CA VAL A 773 -7.42 -29.05 0.62
C VAL A 773 -7.89 -27.61 0.82
N LYS A 774 -9.09 -27.27 0.31
CA LYS A 774 -9.70 -25.94 0.52
C LYS A 774 -9.80 -25.59 2.00
N TYR A 775 -10.41 -26.44 2.83
CA TYR A 775 -10.57 -26.17 4.26
C TYR A 775 -9.23 -26.10 5.01
N ALA A 776 -8.23 -26.88 4.61
CA ALA A 776 -6.89 -26.80 5.20
C ALA A 776 -6.26 -25.42 4.96
N ILE A 777 -6.29 -24.91 3.73
CA ILE A 777 -5.76 -23.59 3.37
C ILE A 777 -6.56 -22.47 4.04
N LEU A 778 -7.90 -22.52 4.02
CA LEU A 778 -8.76 -21.54 4.68
C LEU A 778 -8.51 -21.45 6.19
N ALA A 779 -8.27 -22.58 6.87
CA ALA A 779 -7.93 -22.61 8.29
C ALA A 779 -6.63 -21.85 8.59
N ASN A 780 -5.62 -22.01 7.74
CA ASN A 780 -4.35 -21.30 7.86
C ASN A 780 -4.50 -19.80 7.63
N CYS A 781 -5.19 -19.39 6.57
CA CYS A 781 -5.45 -17.98 6.28
C CYS A 781 -6.20 -17.29 7.42
N ALA A 782 -7.18 -17.96 8.03
CA ALA A 782 -7.92 -17.42 9.16
C ALA A 782 -7.04 -17.37 10.44
N SER A 783 -6.23 -18.39 10.69
CA SER A 783 -5.26 -18.39 11.80
C SER A 783 -4.25 -17.24 11.67
N ASN A 784 -3.71 -17.05 10.46
CA ASN A 784 -2.78 -15.97 10.16
C ASN A 784 -3.43 -14.58 10.25
N LYS A 785 -4.67 -14.41 9.77
CA LYS A 785 -5.41 -13.16 9.99
C LYS A 785 -5.70 -12.88 11.46
N HIS A 786 -5.98 -13.90 12.27
CA HIS A 786 -6.07 -13.72 13.72
C HIS A 786 -4.73 -13.26 14.31
N ALA A 787 -3.60 -13.86 13.94
CA ALA A 787 -2.28 -13.49 14.42
C ALA A 787 -1.84 -12.06 14.00
N LEU A 788 -2.28 -11.58 12.84
CA LEU A 788 -1.96 -10.23 12.32
C LEU A 788 -2.90 -9.13 12.83
N MET A 789 -4.18 -9.45 13.07
CA MET A 789 -5.24 -8.47 13.35
C MET A 789 -5.78 -8.54 14.79
N ASP A 790 -5.28 -9.45 15.62
CA ASP A 790 -5.76 -9.75 16.98
C ASP A 790 -7.30 -9.91 17.08
N ASN A 791 -7.88 -10.61 16.11
CA ASN A 791 -9.34 -10.70 15.97
C ASN A 791 -9.85 -12.13 16.15
N ASP A 792 -10.52 -12.38 17.29
CA ASP A 792 -11.09 -13.67 17.68
C ASP A 792 -12.13 -14.23 16.68
N ARG A 793 -12.75 -13.40 15.83
CA ARG A 793 -13.66 -13.89 14.77
C ARG A 793 -12.91 -14.82 13.82
N TYR A 794 -11.71 -14.43 13.39
CA TYR A 794 -10.90 -15.28 12.51
C TYR A 794 -10.39 -16.52 13.25
N ARG A 795 -10.08 -16.43 14.55
CA ARG A 795 -9.73 -17.60 15.37
C ARG A 795 -10.84 -18.66 15.37
N LEU A 796 -12.10 -18.26 15.58
CA LEU A 796 -13.25 -19.16 15.53
C LEU A 796 -13.47 -19.78 14.15
N ILE A 797 -13.26 -18.99 13.08
CA ILE A 797 -13.35 -19.46 11.69
C ILE A 797 -12.22 -20.46 11.38
N ALA A 798 -11.00 -20.18 11.87
CA ALA A 798 -9.82 -21.02 11.72
C ALA A 798 -10.03 -22.39 12.37
N LEU A 799 -10.51 -22.42 13.62
CA LEU A 799 -10.87 -23.64 14.34
C LEU A 799 -11.97 -24.45 13.61
N ARG A 800 -12.96 -23.78 13.02
CA ARG A 800 -14.03 -24.44 12.25
C ARG A 800 -13.46 -25.11 10.99
N TYR A 801 -12.71 -24.38 10.17
CA TYR A 801 -12.12 -24.94 8.95
C TYR A 801 -11.04 -26.00 9.25
N HIS A 802 -10.27 -25.84 10.32
CA HIS A 802 -9.33 -26.86 10.79
C HIS A 802 -10.06 -28.16 11.17
N THR A 803 -11.17 -28.07 11.89
CA THR A 803 -12.00 -29.24 12.24
C THR A 803 -12.53 -29.95 11.00
N GLU A 804 -12.96 -29.19 9.98
CA GLU A 804 -13.44 -29.75 8.71
C GLU A 804 -12.32 -30.39 7.87
N ALA A 805 -11.15 -29.76 7.82
CA ALA A 805 -9.96 -30.33 7.18
C ALA A 805 -9.52 -31.64 7.88
N MET A 806 -9.51 -31.66 9.21
CA MET A 806 -9.20 -32.86 9.99
C MET A 806 -10.23 -33.97 9.79
N ARG A 807 -11.52 -33.63 9.65
CA ARG A 807 -12.58 -34.60 9.35
C ARG A 807 -12.37 -35.24 7.97
N GLY A 808 -12.10 -34.43 6.95
CA GLY A 808 -11.81 -34.91 5.60
C GLY A 808 -10.53 -35.73 5.51
N LEU A 809 -9.44 -35.29 6.16
CA LEU A 809 -8.16 -36.01 6.19
C LEU A 809 -8.32 -37.44 6.72
N ASN A 810 -9.06 -37.62 7.81
CA ASN A 810 -9.33 -38.95 8.37
C ASN A 810 -10.19 -39.84 7.44
N GLN A 811 -11.07 -39.24 6.62
CA GLN A 811 -11.88 -39.98 5.64
C GLN A 811 -11.05 -40.41 4.43
N GLU A 812 -10.23 -39.52 3.88
CA GLU A 812 -9.35 -39.81 2.74
C GLU A 812 -8.25 -40.82 3.10
N LEU A 813 -7.69 -40.77 4.31
CA LEU A 813 -6.75 -41.78 4.80
C LEU A 813 -7.38 -43.19 4.91
N GLY A 814 -8.69 -43.29 5.15
CA GLY A 814 -9.41 -44.57 5.14
C GLY A 814 -9.56 -45.19 3.76
N ASN A 815 -9.43 -44.39 2.70
CA ASN A 815 -9.56 -44.79 1.28
C ASN A 815 -8.22 -44.64 0.52
N PHE A 816 -7.09 -44.67 1.22
CA PHE A 816 -5.77 -44.39 0.66
C PHE A 816 -5.38 -45.39 -0.45
N CYS A 817 -5.06 -44.86 -1.64
CA CYS A 817 -4.67 -45.64 -2.81
C CYS A 817 -3.28 -45.22 -3.31
N PRO A 818 -2.21 -46.03 -3.12
CA PRO A 818 -0.84 -45.65 -3.49
C PRO A 818 -0.60 -45.41 -4.98
N SER A 819 -1.51 -45.87 -5.86
CA SER A 819 -1.41 -45.66 -7.31
C SER A 819 -1.97 -44.31 -7.78
N ASP A 820 -2.81 -43.64 -6.99
CA ASP A 820 -3.39 -42.33 -7.32
C ASP A 820 -2.46 -41.20 -6.84
N THR A 821 -1.62 -40.73 -7.76
CA THR A 821 -0.62 -39.68 -7.48
C THR A 821 -1.25 -38.34 -7.15
N TYR A 822 -2.42 -38.00 -7.72
CA TYR A 822 -3.11 -36.73 -7.48
C TYR A 822 -3.77 -36.70 -6.10
N ARG A 823 -4.45 -37.78 -5.69
CA ARG A 823 -4.96 -37.92 -4.32
C ARG A 823 -3.84 -37.93 -3.29
N HIS A 824 -2.69 -38.54 -3.61
CA HIS A 824 -1.52 -38.48 -2.75
C HIS A 824 -1.03 -37.04 -2.55
N SER A 825 -0.90 -36.28 -3.64
CA SER A 825 -0.52 -34.86 -3.59
C SER A 825 -1.54 -33.99 -2.84
N CYS A 826 -2.85 -34.25 -2.99
CA CYS A 826 -3.88 -33.63 -2.15
C CYS A 826 -3.72 -33.97 -0.66
N LEU A 827 -3.56 -35.25 -0.31
CA LEU A 827 -3.39 -35.72 1.08
C LEU A 827 -2.15 -35.12 1.73
N LEU A 828 -1.04 -35.08 1.01
CA LEU A 828 0.20 -34.48 1.47
C LEU A 828 0.03 -32.98 1.69
N THR A 829 -0.61 -32.27 0.75
CA THR A 829 -0.91 -30.83 0.86
C THR A 829 -1.82 -30.53 2.07
N VAL A 830 -2.85 -31.35 2.34
CA VAL A 830 -3.66 -31.24 3.57
C VAL A 830 -2.81 -31.43 4.81
N ALA A 831 -1.99 -32.49 4.87
CA ALA A 831 -1.10 -32.74 6.01
C ALA A 831 -0.12 -31.58 6.23
N SER A 832 0.40 -30.99 5.14
CA SER A 832 1.26 -29.82 5.17
C SER A 832 0.57 -28.60 5.76
N TYR A 833 -0.59 -28.21 5.24
CA TYR A 833 -1.35 -27.11 5.82
C TYR A 833 -1.83 -27.41 7.27
N MET A 834 -1.99 -28.66 7.70
CA MET A 834 -2.27 -28.97 9.11
C MET A 834 -1.08 -28.71 10.06
N TYR A 835 0.17 -29.03 9.68
CA TYR A 835 1.31 -28.61 10.52
C TYR A 835 1.58 -27.11 10.42
N VAL A 836 1.42 -26.48 9.25
CA VAL A 836 1.57 -25.01 9.10
C VAL A 836 0.59 -24.30 10.03
N TYR A 837 -0.67 -24.76 10.10
CA TYR A 837 -1.68 -24.21 10.99
C TYR A 837 -1.22 -24.22 12.45
N ASN A 838 -0.63 -25.32 12.92
CA ASN A 838 -0.13 -25.45 14.29
C ASN A 838 1.11 -24.58 14.56
N PHE A 839 2.01 -24.40 13.59
CA PHE A 839 3.16 -23.49 13.75
C PHE A 839 2.81 -21.99 13.62
N TRP A 840 1.73 -21.66 12.92
CA TRP A 840 1.30 -20.28 12.67
C TRP A 840 0.23 -19.79 13.66
N SER A 841 -0.49 -20.70 14.30
CA SER A 841 -1.45 -20.40 15.37
C SER A 841 -0.77 -19.86 16.63
N LEU A 842 -1.45 -18.93 17.32
CA LEU A 842 -1.09 -18.49 18.67
C LEU A 842 -1.67 -19.42 19.77
N ASP A 843 -2.36 -20.50 19.40
CA ASP A 843 -2.95 -21.43 20.35
C ASP A 843 -1.91 -22.41 20.92
N VAL A 844 -1.58 -22.22 22.19
CA VAL A 844 -0.61 -23.00 22.99
C VAL A 844 -0.92 -24.50 23.03
N MET A 845 -2.16 -24.91 22.73
CA MET A 845 -2.57 -26.33 22.71
C MET A 845 -2.27 -27.04 21.39
N SER A 846 -1.72 -26.36 20.39
CA SER A 846 -1.39 -26.95 19.09
C SER A 846 -0.08 -27.75 19.11
N ASP A 847 -0.12 -28.99 18.60
CA ASP A 847 1.06 -29.85 18.45
C ASP A 847 1.27 -30.19 16.96
N PRO A 848 2.29 -29.63 16.28
CA PRO A 848 2.56 -29.96 14.88
C PRO A 848 3.10 -31.38 14.66
N ARG A 849 3.65 -32.05 15.69
CA ARG A 849 4.36 -33.34 15.54
C ARG A 849 3.53 -34.44 14.86
N PRO A 850 2.25 -34.69 15.20
CA PRO A 850 1.47 -35.76 14.57
C PRO A 850 1.28 -35.56 13.06
N HIS A 851 1.15 -34.30 12.62
CA HIS A 851 0.96 -33.95 11.21
C HIS A 851 2.27 -34.06 10.42
N VAL A 852 3.40 -33.61 10.99
CA VAL A 852 4.72 -33.81 10.36
C VAL A 852 5.06 -35.30 10.25
N VAL A 853 4.85 -36.09 11.31
CA VAL A 853 5.02 -37.56 11.27
C VAL A 853 4.10 -38.22 10.23
N GLY A 854 2.86 -37.72 10.09
CA GLY A 854 1.93 -38.16 9.05
C GLY A 854 2.45 -37.87 7.63
N ALA A 855 2.94 -36.65 7.38
CA ALA A 855 3.46 -36.23 6.09
C ALA A 855 4.74 -36.99 5.69
N VAL A 856 5.68 -37.18 6.64
CA VAL A 856 6.86 -38.05 6.47
C VAL A 856 6.44 -39.46 6.03
N LYS A 857 5.50 -40.09 6.76
CA LYS A 857 5.00 -41.44 6.42
C LYS A 857 4.32 -41.49 5.04
N LEU A 858 3.55 -40.47 4.68
CA LEU A 858 2.92 -40.39 3.35
C LEU A 858 3.97 -40.33 2.23
N LEU A 859 5.01 -39.50 2.37
CA LEU A 859 6.12 -39.41 1.42
C LEU A 859 6.90 -40.73 1.30
N SER A 860 7.19 -41.41 2.41
CA SER A 860 7.82 -42.74 2.40
C SER A 860 6.93 -43.80 1.74
N LEU A 861 5.61 -43.75 1.97
CA LEU A 861 4.65 -44.71 1.39
C LEU A 861 4.47 -44.53 -0.12
N ARG A 862 4.57 -43.31 -0.67
CA ARG A 862 4.49 -43.04 -2.11
C ARG A 862 5.51 -43.84 -2.94
N ASN A 863 6.62 -44.23 -2.31
CA ASN A 863 7.80 -44.79 -2.97
C ASN A 863 8.11 -46.25 -2.59
N ARG A 864 7.39 -46.86 -1.64
CA ARG A 864 7.55 -48.29 -1.32
C ARG A 864 7.01 -49.16 -2.47
N GLY A 865 7.91 -49.73 -3.27
CA GLY A 865 7.62 -50.83 -4.18
C GLY A 865 7.86 -50.60 -5.68
N ASN A 866 8.44 -49.48 -6.10
CA ASN A 866 8.89 -49.28 -7.49
C ASN A 866 10.41 -49.13 -7.56
N SER A 867 11.05 -49.82 -8.50
CA SER A 867 12.48 -49.69 -8.82
C SER A 867 12.82 -48.40 -9.61
N SER A 868 11.80 -47.60 -9.94
CA SER A 868 11.93 -46.26 -10.50
C SER A 868 11.08 -45.30 -9.68
N LEU A 869 11.68 -44.22 -9.18
CA LEU A 869 10.94 -43.11 -8.56
C LEU A 869 9.86 -42.66 -9.54
N LYS A 870 8.58 -42.65 -9.13
CA LYS A 870 7.52 -42.09 -9.96
C LYS A 870 7.68 -40.57 -9.96
N PRO A 871 7.94 -39.93 -11.11
CA PRO A 871 8.08 -38.47 -11.14
C PRO A 871 6.79 -37.83 -10.64
N PHE A 872 6.96 -36.75 -9.89
CA PHE A 872 5.86 -35.90 -9.49
C PHE A 872 5.29 -35.14 -10.69
N ILE A 873 4.00 -34.81 -10.63
CA ILE A 873 3.25 -34.29 -11.79
C ILE A 873 3.04 -32.77 -11.68
N GLN A 874 3.08 -32.23 -10.45
CA GLN A 874 2.80 -30.84 -10.13
C GLN A 874 4.06 -30.12 -9.63
N SER A 875 4.21 -28.83 -9.92
CA SER A 875 5.29 -28.00 -9.37
C SER A 875 5.14 -27.81 -7.85
N TRP A 876 3.90 -27.82 -7.36
CA TRP A 876 3.61 -27.79 -5.91
C TRP A 876 4.19 -28.99 -5.14
N ASP A 877 4.39 -30.15 -5.78
CA ASP A 877 4.89 -31.33 -5.09
C ASP A 877 6.33 -31.13 -4.54
N ARG A 878 7.16 -30.28 -5.19
CA ARG A 878 8.50 -29.92 -4.66
C ARG A 878 8.37 -29.14 -3.36
N VAL A 879 7.44 -28.18 -3.33
CA VAL A 879 7.15 -27.35 -2.15
C VAL A 879 6.70 -28.22 -0.97
N ASN A 880 5.86 -29.23 -1.23
CA ASN A 880 5.48 -30.22 -0.22
C ASN A 880 6.70 -30.98 0.34
N VAL A 881 7.60 -31.52 -0.51
CA VAL A 881 8.79 -32.26 -0.05
C VAL A 881 9.72 -31.37 0.79
N GLU A 882 10.06 -30.19 0.28
CA GLU A 882 10.90 -29.23 0.99
C GLU A 882 10.26 -28.76 2.32
N SER A 883 8.94 -28.57 2.34
CA SER A 883 8.19 -28.19 3.54
C SER A 883 8.22 -29.28 4.62
N VAL A 884 8.07 -30.55 4.25
CA VAL A 884 8.15 -31.65 5.23
C VAL A 884 9.57 -31.78 5.80
N LEU A 885 10.61 -31.63 4.96
CA LEU A 885 12.00 -31.58 5.41
C LEU A 885 12.24 -30.43 6.40
N TYR A 886 11.84 -29.20 6.03
CA TYR A 886 12.04 -28.04 6.89
C TYR A 886 11.32 -28.16 8.23
N GLN A 887 10.08 -28.64 8.24
CA GLN A 887 9.29 -28.74 9.48
C GLN A 887 9.70 -29.94 10.35
N GLY A 888 10.20 -31.03 9.74
CA GLY A 888 10.89 -32.10 10.46
C GLY A 888 12.17 -31.61 11.14
N PHE A 889 13.00 -30.85 10.42
CA PHE A 889 14.15 -30.16 10.98
C PHE A 889 13.75 -29.19 12.12
N LEU A 890 12.73 -28.35 11.89
CA LEU A 890 12.30 -27.34 12.86
C LEU A 890 11.86 -27.99 14.18
N LEU A 891 11.19 -29.14 14.13
CA LEU A 891 10.84 -29.91 15.32
C LEU A 891 12.08 -30.43 16.09
N SER A 892 13.13 -30.86 15.39
CA SER A 892 14.37 -31.31 16.04
C SER A 892 15.14 -30.16 16.69
N ILE A 893 15.20 -28.98 16.07
CA ILE A 893 15.89 -27.80 16.63
C ILE A 893 15.04 -26.96 17.58
N ARG A 894 13.72 -27.22 17.70
CA ARG A 894 12.79 -26.49 18.60
C ARG A 894 13.25 -26.44 20.06
N ARG A 895 13.96 -27.48 20.51
CA ARG A 895 14.59 -27.61 21.84
C ARG A 895 15.97 -28.25 21.68
N PRO A 896 17.00 -27.50 21.23
CA PRO A 896 18.24 -28.10 20.70
C PRO A 896 19.08 -28.84 21.76
N PHE A 897 18.95 -28.45 23.03
CA PHE A 897 19.65 -29.08 24.16
C PHE A 897 18.87 -30.24 24.80
N ARG A 898 17.63 -30.51 24.34
CA ARG A 898 16.78 -31.64 24.77
C ARG A 898 15.91 -32.10 23.59
N PRO A 899 16.48 -32.83 22.61
CA PRO A 899 15.78 -33.14 21.37
C PRO A 899 14.57 -34.06 21.62
N GLU A 900 13.36 -33.53 21.46
CA GLU A 900 12.10 -34.29 21.60
C GLU A 900 11.65 -34.99 20.30
N PHE A 901 12.31 -34.68 19.18
CA PHE A 901 11.97 -35.19 17.85
C PHE A 901 13.25 -35.44 17.05
N ARG A 902 13.31 -36.57 16.35
CA ARG A 902 14.39 -36.88 15.40
C ARG A 902 13.79 -37.22 14.05
N LEU A 903 14.39 -36.66 13.00
CA LEU A 903 14.05 -36.98 11.63
C LEU A 903 14.85 -38.22 11.19
N ASP A 904 14.18 -39.16 10.54
CA ASP A 904 14.78 -40.43 10.12
C ASP A 904 15.82 -40.19 9.00
N PRO A 905 17.10 -40.62 9.17
CA PRO A 905 18.12 -40.48 8.14
C PRO A 905 17.73 -41.16 6.81
N GLU A 906 17.03 -42.29 6.83
CA GLU A 906 16.55 -42.95 5.59
C GLU A 906 15.56 -42.06 4.85
N PHE A 907 14.68 -41.35 5.58
CA PHE A 907 13.75 -40.40 4.99
C PHE A 907 14.46 -39.18 4.38
N ILE A 908 15.52 -38.67 5.03
CA ILE A 908 16.29 -37.53 4.51
C ILE A 908 16.94 -37.91 3.18
N THR A 909 17.66 -39.04 3.12
CA THR A 909 18.28 -39.54 1.88
C THR A 909 17.24 -39.71 0.77
N HIS A 910 16.10 -40.34 1.10
CA HIS A 910 15.00 -40.55 0.15
C HIS A 910 14.39 -39.24 -0.36
N ALA A 911 14.23 -38.23 0.50
CA ALA A 911 13.72 -36.93 0.11
C ALA A 911 14.70 -36.15 -0.77
N GLU A 912 16.01 -36.31 -0.58
CA GLU A 912 17.01 -35.75 -1.48
C GLU A 912 17.03 -36.43 -2.85
N ASP A 913 16.86 -37.75 -2.93
CA ASP A 913 16.74 -38.46 -4.21
C ASP A 913 15.50 -38.00 -4.99
N LEU A 914 14.40 -37.73 -4.29
CA LEU A 914 13.22 -37.10 -4.88
C LEU A 914 13.56 -35.69 -5.41
N LEU A 915 14.22 -34.83 -4.62
CA LEU A 915 14.61 -33.47 -5.05
C LEU A 915 15.54 -33.49 -6.26
N ARG A 916 16.57 -34.36 -6.26
CA ARG A 916 17.46 -34.59 -7.42
C ARG A 916 16.67 -34.98 -8.67
N SER A 917 15.68 -35.87 -8.54
CA SER A 917 14.86 -36.30 -9.68
C SER A 917 14.03 -35.18 -10.32
N TYR A 918 13.67 -34.11 -9.59
CA TYR A 918 13.05 -32.91 -10.18
C TYR A 918 14.05 -32.09 -10.99
N ASP A 919 15.25 -31.88 -10.44
CA ASP A 919 16.29 -31.07 -11.07
C ASP A 919 16.76 -31.70 -12.38
N ASP A 920 16.86 -33.04 -12.43
CA ASP A 920 17.14 -33.81 -13.65
C ASP A 920 15.99 -33.74 -14.67
N ALA A 921 14.73 -33.80 -14.21
CA ALA A 921 13.55 -33.82 -15.09
C ALA A 921 13.21 -32.45 -15.68
N SER A 922 13.59 -31.36 -15.02
CA SER A 922 13.36 -29.98 -15.48
C SER A 922 14.59 -29.09 -15.23
N PRO A 923 15.65 -29.22 -16.06
CA PRO A 923 16.91 -28.49 -15.86
C PRO A 923 16.78 -26.96 -15.93
N SER A 924 15.78 -26.46 -16.66
CA SER A 924 15.46 -25.02 -16.72
C SER A 924 14.85 -24.47 -15.43
N SER A 925 14.39 -25.32 -14.52
CA SER A 925 13.95 -24.95 -13.16
C SER A 925 14.91 -25.43 -12.06
N ALA A 926 16.12 -25.88 -12.41
CA ALA A 926 17.11 -26.38 -11.46
C ALA A 926 17.73 -25.23 -10.64
N ASN A 927 17.03 -24.76 -9.61
CA ASN A 927 17.54 -23.80 -8.62
C ASN A 927 16.89 -24.03 -7.24
N PRO A 928 17.57 -24.69 -6.27
CA PRO A 928 16.99 -25.95 -5.76
C PRO A 928 16.08 -25.84 -4.52
N ASN A 929 16.03 -24.69 -3.86
CA ASN A 929 15.36 -24.53 -2.56
C ASN A 929 14.27 -23.46 -2.62
N THR A 930 13.01 -23.85 -2.74
CA THR A 930 11.81 -22.97 -2.71
C THR A 930 11.39 -22.59 -1.28
N VAL A 931 11.69 -23.47 -0.31
CA VAL A 931 11.30 -23.40 1.10
C VAL A 931 12.52 -23.54 2.02
N LEU A 932 13.54 -24.32 1.62
CA LEU A 932 14.69 -24.63 2.47
C LEU A 932 15.75 -23.50 2.59
N GLY A 933 15.89 -22.63 1.59
CA GLY A 933 16.89 -21.55 1.56
C GLY A 933 18.31 -22.06 1.36
N VAL A 934 18.84 -22.81 2.32
CA VAL A 934 20.20 -23.38 2.32
C VAL A 934 20.22 -24.85 1.84
N PRO A 935 21.35 -25.37 1.34
CA PRO A 935 21.49 -26.77 0.94
C PRO A 935 21.13 -27.76 2.06
N THR A 936 20.57 -28.91 1.70
CA THR A 936 20.19 -29.99 2.66
C THR A 936 21.37 -30.51 3.46
N SER A 937 22.59 -30.47 2.93
CA SER A 937 23.84 -30.80 3.64
C SER A 937 24.05 -29.97 4.92
N LEU A 938 23.70 -28.67 4.91
CA LEU A 938 23.80 -27.84 6.12
C LEU A 938 22.75 -28.27 7.16
N TYR A 939 21.54 -28.59 6.73
CA TYR A 939 20.51 -29.16 7.61
C TYR A 939 20.92 -30.52 8.20
N GLN A 940 21.55 -31.40 7.41
CA GLN A 940 22.11 -32.67 7.90
C GLN A 940 23.24 -32.47 8.91
N LEU A 941 24.10 -31.47 8.71
CA LEU A 941 25.14 -31.10 9.68
C LEU A 941 24.51 -30.64 11.00
N ILE A 942 23.51 -29.75 10.95
CA ILE A 942 22.79 -29.28 12.16
C ILE A 942 22.12 -30.45 12.90
N LEU A 943 21.47 -31.38 12.19
CA LEU A 943 20.86 -32.56 12.83
C LEU A 943 21.91 -33.44 13.52
N ARG A 944 23.06 -33.70 12.90
CA ARG A 944 24.17 -34.44 13.53
C ARG A 944 24.79 -33.70 14.72
N ILE A 945 24.82 -32.36 14.70
CA ILE A 945 25.21 -31.54 15.85
C ILE A 945 24.24 -31.78 17.02
N ILE A 946 22.93 -31.72 16.77
CA ILE A 946 21.88 -31.97 17.77
C ILE A 946 21.91 -33.43 18.29
N ASP A 947 22.17 -34.40 17.42
CA ASP A 947 22.24 -35.82 17.76
C ASP A 947 23.46 -36.18 18.63
N SER A 948 24.43 -35.26 18.83
CA SER A 948 25.64 -35.48 19.64
C SER A 948 25.36 -35.93 21.08
N TYR A 949 24.17 -35.66 21.62
CA TYR A 949 23.73 -36.14 22.93
C TYR A 949 23.62 -37.68 23.05
N ASP A 950 23.47 -38.39 21.93
CA ASP A 950 23.38 -39.87 21.90
C ASP A 950 24.72 -40.55 21.59
N VAL A 951 25.75 -39.77 21.25
CA VAL A 951 27.07 -40.32 20.93
C VAL A 951 27.73 -40.87 22.20
N PRO A 952 28.17 -42.15 22.22
CA PRO A 952 28.85 -42.72 23.37
C PRO A 952 30.07 -41.88 23.77
N ARG A 953 30.25 -41.65 25.08
CA ARG A 953 31.33 -40.80 25.63
C ARG A 953 32.73 -41.15 25.10
N SER A 954 33.00 -42.41 24.79
CA SER A 954 34.27 -42.87 24.21
C SER A 954 34.59 -42.27 22.84
N ASN A 955 33.55 -41.91 22.07
CA ASN A 955 33.65 -41.45 20.68
C ASN A 955 33.32 -39.95 20.56
N LEU A 956 32.83 -39.32 21.63
CA LEU A 956 32.30 -37.95 21.63
C LEU A 956 33.35 -36.91 21.22
N SER A 957 34.60 -37.04 21.67
CA SER A 957 35.67 -36.09 21.32
C SER A 957 35.95 -36.09 19.82
N ASP A 958 36.01 -37.27 19.20
CA ASP A 958 36.34 -37.40 17.78
C ASP A 958 35.13 -37.08 16.89
N HIS A 959 33.91 -37.37 17.34
CA HIS A 959 32.66 -36.90 16.73
C HIS A 959 32.60 -35.37 16.67
N LEU A 960 32.82 -34.68 17.80
CA LEU A 960 32.79 -33.22 17.85
C LEU A 960 33.91 -32.57 17.01
N LYS A 961 35.11 -33.17 16.96
CA LYS A 961 36.17 -32.75 16.03
C LYS A 961 35.73 -32.90 14.57
N GLY A 962 35.12 -34.03 14.20
CA GLY A 962 34.61 -34.27 12.86
C GLY A 962 33.57 -33.23 12.44
N LEU A 963 32.60 -32.93 13.31
CA LEU A 963 31.60 -31.88 13.07
C LEU A 963 32.26 -30.50 12.92
N LYS A 964 33.25 -30.16 13.76
CA LYS A 964 33.98 -28.88 13.65
C LYS A 964 34.79 -28.78 12.35
N SER A 965 35.42 -29.85 11.91
CA SER A 965 36.14 -29.90 10.63
C SER A 965 35.21 -29.75 9.42
N GLU A 966 33.99 -30.31 9.47
CA GLU A 966 33.00 -30.11 8.41
C GLU A 966 32.41 -28.69 8.43
N LEU A 967 32.18 -28.14 9.62
CA LEU A 967 31.70 -26.77 9.80
C LEU A 967 32.67 -25.71 9.26
N GLN A 968 34.00 -25.95 9.35
CA GLN A 968 35.01 -25.03 8.84
C GLN A 968 34.84 -24.68 7.36
N TYR A 969 34.33 -25.61 6.53
CA TYR A 969 33.98 -25.33 5.13
C TYR A 969 32.90 -24.24 5.02
N TRP A 970 31.83 -24.36 5.81
CA TRP A 970 30.76 -23.36 5.84
C TRP A 970 31.22 -22.03 6.42
N GLU A 971 32.06 -22.05 7.46
CA GLU A 971 32.60 -20.82 8.05
C GLU A 971 33.53 -20.05 7.10
N GLN A 972 34.23 -20.71 6.18
CA GLN A 972 35.05 -20.03 5.17
C GLN A 972 34.19 -19.17 4.23
N LEU A 973 33.01 -19.68 3.83
CA LEU A 973 32.06 -18.97 2.97
C LEU A 973 31.58 -17.64 3.55
N LEU A 974 31.68 -17.42 4.87
CA LEU A 974 31.34 -16.13 5.51
C LEU A 974 32.32 -15.01 5.14
N PHE A 975 33.58 -15.35 4.82
CA PHE A 975 34.69 -14.40 4.65
C PHE A 975 35.17 -14.25 3.20
N ASP A 976 34.65 -15.06 2.27
CA ASP A 976 34.96 -14.94 0.84
C ASP A 976 34.35 -13.67 0.22
N ASP A 977 35.04 -13.04 -0.73
CA ASP A 977 34.64 -11.77 -1.35
C ASP A 977 33.33 -11.90 -2.18
N GLU A 978 32.51 -10.84 -2.27
CA GLU A 978 31.18 -10.91 -2.92
C GLU A 978 31.24 -11.35 -4.40
N SER A 979 32.38 -11.12 -5.05
CA SER A 979 32.62 -11.46 -6.45
C SER A 979 32.74 -12.97 -6.73
N SER A 980 33.08 -13.81 -5.74
CA SER A 980 33.30 -15.26 -5.92
C SER A 980 32.07 -16.13 -5.63
N ARG A 981 31.10 -15.63 -4.85
CA ARG A 981 29.96 -16.43 -4.33
C ARG A 981 28.84 -16.70 -5.35
N ASN A 982 28.91 -16.11 -6.55
CA ASN A 982 27.73 -15.73 -7.34
C ASN A 982 27.23 -16.76 -8.38
N THR A 983 27.49 -18.06 -8.22
CA THR A 983 27.13 -19.08 -9.23
C THR A 983 26.28 -20.27 -8.76
N GLN A 984 26.05 -20.48 -7.46
CA GLN A 984 25.22 -21.62 -6.99
C GLN A 984 24.34 -21.35 -5.76
N HIS A 985 24.55 -20.29 -4.98
CA HIS A 985 23.81 -20.03 -3.74
C HIS A 985 23.19 -18.62 -3.80
N GLY A 986 21.94 -18.47 -3.33
CA GLY A 986 21.20 -17.20 -3.38
C GLY A 986 21.74 -16.13 -2.43
N ASP A 987 21.05 -14.98 -2.38
CA ASP A 987 21.33 -13.77 -1.58
C ASP A 987 22.29 -14.01 -0.39
N SER A 988 23.54 -13.56 -0.54
CA SER A 988 24.70 -14.02 0.25
C SER A 988 24.49 -13.84 1.76
N ARG A 989 24.06 -12.65 2.17
CA ARG A 989 23.89 -12.26 3.59
C ARG A 989 22.73 -12.97 4.29
N PHE A 990 21.84 -13.61 3.54
CA PHE A 990 20.78 -14.48 4.09
C PHE A 990 21.29 -15.87 4.47
N ASN A 991 22.31 -16.39 3.78
CA ASN A 991 22.91 -17.68 4.14
C ASN A 991 23.86 -17.53 5.33
N ASP A 992 24.52 -16.37 5.45
CA ASP A 992 25.51 -16.08 6.49
C ASP A 992 24.94 -16.28 7.91
N LEU A 993 23.74 -15.76 8.22
CA LEU A 993 23.15 -15.91 9.57
C LEU A 993 22.82 -17.38 9.92
N MET A 994 22.49 -18.21 8.93
CA MET A 994 22.21 -19.64 9.12
C MET A 994 23.51 -20.40 9.47
N ILE A 995 24.61 -20.06 8.79
CA ILE A 995 25.94 -20.61 9.07
C ILE A 995 26.44 -20.15 10.44
N ILE A 996 26.32 -18.85 10.76
CA ILE A 996 26.69 -18.25 12.04
C ILE A 996 25.93 -18.92 13.20
N ALA A 997 24.62 -19.11 13.07
CA ALA A 997 23.82 -19.80 14.09
C ALA A 997 24.15 -21.30 14.19
N THR A 998 24.51 -21.97 13.08
CA THR A 998 24.98 -23.36 13.10
C THR A 998 26.31 -23.50 13.85
N SER A 999 27.23 -22.58 13.62
CA SER A 999 28.52 -22.52 14.31
C SER A 999 28.35 -22.30 15.81
N LEU A 1000 27.54 -21.30 16.18
CA LEU A 1000 27.21 -21.03 17.58
C LEU A 1000 26.50 -22.21 18.26
N LEU A 1001 25.65 -22.95 17.55
CA LEU A 1001 25.00 -24.15 18.08
C LEU A 1001 26.00 -25.27 18.40
N LEU A 1002 27.00 -25.52 17.53
CA LEU A 1002 28.04 -26.50 17.81
C LEU A 1002 28.88 -26.11 19.03
N ASP A 1003 29.25 -24.83 19.15
CA ASP A 1003 29.98 -24.34 20.33
C ASP A 1003 29.13 -24.51 21.60
N LEU A 1004 27.84 -24.13 21.58
CA LEU A 1004 26.95 -24.27 22.75
C LEU A 1004 26.70 -25.74 23.16
N ILE A 1005 26.56 -26.65 22.19
CA ILE A 1005 26.42 -28.09 22.48
C ILE A 1005 27.75 -28.70 22.96
N THR A 1006 28.89 -28.25 22.41
CA THR A 1006 30.22 -28.64 22.89
C THR A 1006 30.45 -28.17 24.32
N GLU A 1007 30.12 -26.90 24.64
CA GLU A 1007 30.11 -26.36 26.00
C GLU A 1007 29.22 -27.24 26.90
N ALA A 1008 27.97 -27.51 26.51
CA ALA A 1008 27.02 -28.27 27.33
C ALA A 1008 27.41 -29.75 27.56
N LEU A 1009 28.07 -30.41 26.60
CA LEU A 1009 28.48 -31.81 26.72
C LEU A 1009 29.82 -31.99 27.46
N THR A 1010 30.67 -30.96 27.48
CA THR A 1010 31.98 -31.00 28.16
C THR A 1010 31.94 -30.43 29.59
N THR A 1011 31.16 -29.37 29.83
CA THR A 1011 31.05 -28.72 31.16
C THR A 1011 30.34 -29.53 32.23
N ILE A 1012 29.81 -30.72 31.92
CA ILE A 1012 29.22 -31.65 32.90
C ILE A 1012 30.26 -32.17 33.93
N HIS A 1013 31.57 -31.93 33.73
CA HIS A 1013 32.61 -32.34 34.69
C HIS A 1013 33.54 -31.27 35.26
N ASP A 1014 33.61 -30.05 34.73
CA ASP A 1014 34.47 -28.99 35.29
C ASP A 1014 33.67 -27.74 35.67
N ALA A 1015 33.46 -27.59 36.98
CA ALA A 1015 32.81 -26.42 37.57
C ALA A 1015 33.82 -25.27 37.76
N VAL A 1016 34.00 -24.43 36.73
CA VAL A 1016 34.39 -23.01 36.80
C VAL A 1016 34.25 -22.43 35.38
N CYS A 1017 33.77 -21.18 35.24
CA CYS A 1017 33.74 -20.50 33.95
C CYS A 1017 35.15 -20.40 33.34
N PRO A 1018 35.38 -20.82 32.08
CA PRO A 1018 36.61 -20.51 31.37
C PRO A 1018 36.61 -19.05 30.91
N ALA A 1019 36.77 -18.13 31.86
CA ALA A 1019 37.45 -16.89 31.55
C ALA A 1019 38.92 -17.24 31.27
N SER A 1020 39.45 -16.79 30.14
CA SER A 1020 40.82 -17.00 29.66
C SER A 1020 41.27 -18.44 29.40
N SER A 1021 41.09 -18.90 28.16
CA SER A 1021 42.10 -19.67 27.45
C SER A 1021 42.16 -19.23 25.99
N ALA A 1022 43.12 -18.37 25.66
CA ALA A 1022 43.53 -18.18 24.27
C ALA A 1022 44.45 -19.34 23.86
N GLY A 1023 44.21 -19.91 22.67
CA GLY A 1023 44.82 -21.18 22.23
C GLY A 1023 43.96 -22.39 22.65
N GLU A 1024 43.70 -23.38 21.80
CA GLU A 1024 44.34 -23.76 20.54
C GLU A 1024 43.28 -23.99 19.43
N GLY A 1025 43.53 -23.57 18.18
CA GLY A 1025 42.57 -23.78 17.09
C GLY A 1025 42.75 -22.89 15.86
N ASP A 1026 42.08 -21.74 15.82
CA ASP A 1026 41.87 -20.94 14.61
C ASP A 1026 42.07 -19.42 14.77
N GLY A 1027 42.35 -18.93 15.98
CA GLY A 1027 42.56 -17.51 16.28
C GLY A 1027 41.28 -16.67 16.45
N LYS A 1028 40.09 -17.27 16.49
CA LYS A 1028 38.82 -16.53 16.66
C LYS A 1028 38.51 -16.20 18.14
N PRO A 1029 37.91 -15.04 18.45
CA PRO A 1029 37.44 -14.70 19.81
C PRO A 1029 36.33 -15.64 20.32
N TRP A 1030 36.18 -15.75 21.65
CA TRP A 1030 35.05 -16.47 22.25
C TRP A 1030 33.72 -15.84 21.85
N ARG A 1031 32.82 -16.65 21.28
CA ARG A 1031 31.51 -16.25 20.72
C ARG A 1031 31.57 -15.14 19.66
N TRP A 1032 32.63 -15.12 18.84
CA TRP A 1032 32.77 -14.26 17.65
C TRP A 1032 31.55 -14.29 16.71
N GLN A 1033 30.81 -15.41 16.70
CA GLN A 1033 29.56 -15.58 15.94
C GLN A 1033 28.54 -14.48 16.28
N LEU A 1034 28.46 -14.07 17.55
CA LEU A 1034 27.52 -13.04 18.00
C LEU A 1034 27.90 -11.67 17.45
N ASP A 1035 29.18 -11.33 17.37
CA ASP A 1035 29.61 -10.03 16.86
C ASP A 1035 29.18 -9.85 15.39
N LEU A 1036 29.33 -10.89 14.56
CA LEU A 1036 28.81 -10.90 13.20
C LEU A 1036 27.27 -10.89 13.15
N ALA A 1037 26.62 -11.71 13.98
CA ALA A 1037 25.16 -11.79 14.01
C ALA A 1037 24.52 -10.44 14.39
N MET A 1038 25.04 -9.75 15.41
CA MET A 1038 24.50 -8.46 15.84
C MET A 1038 24.72 -7.39 14.77
N ASN A 1039 25.86 -7.38 14.08
CA ASN A 1039 26.09 -6.51 12.93
C ASN A 1039 25.06 -6.75 11.80
N ILE A 1040 24.73 -8.01 11.49
CA ILE A 1040 23.69 -8.36 10.49
C ILE A 1040 22.30 -7.92 10.97
N LEU A 1041 21.93 -8.18 12.23
CA LEU A 1041 20.61 -7.84 12.78
C LEU A 1041 20.41 -6.32 12.98
N GLN A 1042 21.49 -5.55 13.12
CA GLN A 1042 21.45 -4.08 13.18
C GLN A 1042 21.40 -3.43 11.78
N CYS A 1043 21.84 -4.12 10.72
CA CYS A 1043 21.77 -3.61 9.35
C CYS A 1043 20.31 -3.44 8.89
N PRO A 1044 19.84 -2.22 8.55
CA PRO A 1044 18.42 -1.99 8.23
C PRO A 1044 17.90 -2.79 7.03
N GLU A 1045 18.73 -3.00 6.00
CA GLU A 1045 18.37 -3.75 4.79
C GLU A 1045 18.17 -5.24 5.08
N GLU A 1046 19.12 -5.86 5.79
CA GLU A 1046 19.04 -7.29 6.14
C GLU A 1046 17.98 -7.55 7.21
N HIS A 1047 17.82 -6.65 8.18
CA HIS A 1047 16.74 -6.70 9.16
C HIS A 1047 15.35 -6.71 8.48
N GLN A 1048 15.17 -5.96 7.38
CA GLN A 1048 13.96 -6.05 6.57
C GLN A 1048 13.81 -7.41 5.86
N LYS A 1049 14.87 -8.04 5.34
CA LYS A 1049 14.76 -9.38 4.74
C LYS A 1049 14.39 -10.44 5.79
N TRP A 1050 15.12 -10.47 6.91
CA TRP A 1050 14.95 -11.46 7.98
C TRP A 1050 13.60 -11.38 8.68
N SER A 1051 13.11 -10.18 8.99
CA SER A 1051 11.76 -10.00 9.59
C SER A 1051 10.60 -10.41 8.66
N GLY A 1052 10.86 -10.63 7.37
CA GLY A 1052 9.88 -11.08 6.39
C GLY A 1052 9.86 -12.60 6.12
N CYS A 1053 10.69 -13.41 6.79
CA CYS A 1053 10.87 -14.83 6.46
C CYS A 1053 10.85 -15.76 7.68
N TYR A 1054 10.05 -16.83 7.64
CA TYR A 1054 9.94 -17.81 8.74
C TYR A 1054 11.26 -18.54 9.06
N LEU A 1055 12.20 -18.65 8.11
CA LEU A 1055 13.51 -19.26 8.33
C LEU A 1055 14.31 -18.54 9.43
N GLY A 1056 14.11 -17.23 9.61
CA GLY A 1056 14.81 -16.43 10.62
C GLY A 1056 14.46 -16.76 12.07
N ALA A 1057 13.41 -17.55 12.33
CA ALA A 1057 12.99 -17.86 13.69
C ALA A 1057 14.00 -18.74 14.45
N TRP A 1058 14.54 -19.79 13.83
CA TRP A 1058 15.47 -20.70 14.51
C TRP A 1058 16.88 -20.11 14.75
N PRO A 1059 17.49 -19.31 13.84
CA PRO A 1059 18.76 -18.64 14.13
C PRO A 1059 18.62 -17.68 15.31
N LEU A 1060 17.52 -16.92 15.37
CA LEU A 1060 17.22 -16.02 16.48
C LEU A 1060 17.06 -16.76 17.82
N LEU A 1061 16.50 -17.97 17.84
CA LEU A 1061 16.48 -18.83 19.03
C LEU A 1061 17.90 -19.20 19.50
N ILE A 1062 18.79 -19.64 18.58
CA ILE A 1062 20.18 -20.00 18.94
C ILE A 1062 20.98 -18.79 19.42
N LEU A 1063 20.85 -17.65 18.73
CA LEU A 1063 21.47 -16.38 19.12
C LEU A 1063 20.99 -15.94 20.51
N GLY A 1064 19.71 -16.11 20.84
CA GLY A 1064 19.17 -15.79 22.17
C GLY A 1064 19.71 -16.67 23.30
N TYR A 1065 19.95 -17.97 23.07
CA TYR A 1065 20.68 -18.82 24.02
C TYR A 1065 22.12 -18.32 24.20
N GLY A 1066 22.83 -18.09 23.09
CA GLY A 1066 24.23 -17.67 23.08
C GLY A 1066 24.50 -16.25 23.59
N ALA A 1067 23.50 -15.37 23.58
CA ALA A 1067 23.63 -13.96 23.92
C ALA A 1067 24.39 -13.71 25.25
N ARG A 1068 25.35 -12.77 25.21
CA ARG A 1068 26.25 -12.37 26.29
C ARG A 1068 25.63 -11.32 27.21
N SER A 1069 24.73 -10.48 26.70
CA SER A 1069 24.10 -9.38 27.42
C SER A 1069 22.56 -9.37 27.29
N LEU A 1070 21.90 -8.58 28.14
CA LEU A 1070 20.46 -8.32 28.03
C LEU A 1070 20.12 -7.51 26.77
N GLU A 1071 21.05 -6.67 26.30
CA GLU A 1071 20.90 -5.86 25.08
C GLU A 1071 20.84 -6.74 23.83
N GLU A 1072 21.72 -7.74 23.73
CA GLU A 1072 21.70 -8.74 22.64
C GLU A 1072 20.39 -9.53 22.61
N ILE A 1073 19.89 -9.97 23.78
CA ILE A 1073 18.58 -10.65 23.88
C ILE A 1073 17.45 -9.69 23.46
N THR A 1074 17.52 -8.42 23.88
CA THR A 1074 16.52 -7.40 23.53
C THR A 1074 16.48 -7.15 22.02
N LEU A 1075 17.63 -7.08 21.36
CA LEU A 1075 17.73 -6.97 19.90
C LEU A 1075 17.09 -8.18 19.21
N VAL A 1076 17.45 -9.41 19.62
CA VAL A 1076 16.85 -10.66 19.10
C VAL A 1076 15.33 -10.66 19.28
N LYS A 1077 14.82 -10.30 20.47
CA LYS A 1077 13.38 -10.17 20.74
C LYS A 1077 12.70 -9.07 19.91
N GLY A 1078 13.41 -8.00 19.57
CA GLY A 1078 12.93 -6.95 18.68
C GLY A 1078 12.71 -7.45 17.25
N VAL A 1079 13.67 -8.20 16.69
CA VAL A 1079 13.55 -8.82 15.35
C VAL A 1079 12.42 -9.86 15.34
N LEU A 1080 12.33 -10.70 16.38
CA LEU A 1080 11.22 -11.63 16.58
C LEU A 1080 9.87 -10.90 16.59
N THR A 1081 9.72 -9.84 17.41
CA THR A 1081 8.46 -9.07 17.48
C THR A 1081 8.04 -8.52 16.12
N ARG A 1082 8.99 -7.98 15.33
CA ARG A 1082 8.73 -7.51 13.96
C ARG A 1082 8.34 -8.65 13.01
N MET A 1083 8.93 -9.84 13.15
CA MET A 1083 8.52 -11.03 12.38
C MET A 1083 7.08 -11.44 12.69
N GLN A 1084 6.69 -11.45 13.97
CA GLN A 1084 5.30 -11.73 14.38
C GLN A 1084 4.33 -10.70 13.79
N GLN A 1085 4.65 -9.41 13.87
CA GLN A 1085 3.83 -8.33 13.31
C GLN A 1085 3.75 -8.36 11.78
N ARG A 1086 4.83 -8.74 11.10
CA ARG A 1086 4.93 -8.65 9.63
C ARG A 1086 4.38 -9.85 8.90
N ILE A 1087 4.62 -11.08 9.41
CA ILE A 1087 4.13 -12.30 8.76
C ILE A 1087 3.07 -13.04 9.56
N GLY A 1088 2.86 -12.75 10.85
CA GLY A 1088 1.85 -13.42 11.67
C GLY A 1088 2.22 -14.87 12.00
N TYR A 1089 3.50 -15.12 12.28
CA TYR A 1089 4.05 -16.46 12.53
C TYR A 1089 4.03 -16.80 14.03
N GLY A 1090 3.14 -17.70 14.44
CA GLY A 1090 2.89 -18.06 15.85
C GLY A 1090 4.09 -18.61 16.63
N GLU A 1091 4.95 -19.41 16.00
CA GLU A 1091 6.15 -20.00 16.63
C GLU A 1091 7.09 -18.95 17.27
N VAL A 1092 7.07 -17.72 16.75
CA VAL A 1092 7.80 -16.57 17.30
C VAL A 1092 7.40 -16.27 18.75
N GLN A 1093 6.12 -16.41 19.10
CA GLN A 1093 5.65 -16.17 20.48
C GLN A 1093 6.33 -17.14 21.45
N ARG A 1094 6.33 -18.43 21.11
CA ARG A 1094 6.98 -19.49 21.90
C ARG A 1094 8.48 -19.23 22.09
N ILE A 1095 9.17 -18.74 21.06
CA ILE A 1095 10.59 -18.37 21.15
C ILE A 1095 10.75 -17.18 22.10
N ARG A 1096 9.92 -16.12 21.97
CA ARG A 1096 9.96 -14.95 22.87
C ARG A 1096 9.74 -15.34 24.33
N ASP A 1097 8.77 -16.22 24.60
CA ASP A 1097 8.47 -16.72 25.95
C ASP A 1097 9.67 -17.49 26.54
N GLU A 1098 10.34 -18.34 25.74
CA GLU A 1098 11.56 -19.04 26.16
C GLU A 1098 12.75 -18.08 26.39
N LEU A 1099 12.89 -17.03 25.58
CA LEU A 1099 13.89 -15.99 25.81
C LEU A 1099 13.58 -15.16 27.06
N ASP A 1100 12.32 -15.04 27.49
CA ASP A 1100 11.94 -14.40 28.75
C ASP A 1100 12.28 -15.26 29.97
N GLU A 1101 12.17 -16.58 29.89
CA GLU A 1101 12.70 -17.50 30.92
C GLU A 1101 14.23 -17.35 31.07
N ILE A 1102 14.96 -17.31 29.95
CA ILE A 1102 16.42 -17.12 29.92
C ILE A 1102 16.82 -15.73 30.43
N THR A 1103 16.08 -14.69 30.05
CA THR A 1103 16.27 -13.31 30.53
C THR A 1103 16.11 -13.25 32.04
N THR A 1104 15.04 -13.84 32.57
CA THR A 1104 14.79 -13.92 34.01
C THR A 1104 15.94 -14.62 34.73
N TYR A 1105 16.38 -15.78 34.22
CA TYR A 1105 17.50 -16.53 34.81
C TYR A 1105 18.82 -15.74 34.81
N LYS A 1106 19.21 -15.14 33.66
CA LYS A 1106 20.41 -14.30 33.55
C LYS A 1106 20.32 -13.06 34.45
N GLY A 1107 19.15 -12.44 34.55
CA GLY A 1107 18.87 -11.32 35.45
C GLY A 1107 19.02 -11.69 36.93
N SER A 1108 18.49 -12.84 37.35
CA SER A 1108 18.68 -13.35 38.72
C SER A 1108 20.14 -13.65 39.04
N VAL A 1109 20.91 -14.21 38.10
CA VAL A 1109 22.36 -14.47 38.28
C VAL A 1109 23.17 -13.17 38.33
N ALA A 1110 22.80 -12.16 37.54
CA ALA A 1110 23.40 -10.82 37.61
C ALA A 1110 23.07 -10.11 38.93
N CYS A 1111 21.83 -10.21 39.42
CA CYS A 1111 21.39 -9.68 40.71
C CYS A 1111 22.14 -10.35 41.88
N LEU A 1112 22.24 -11.68 41.88
CA LEU A 1112 23.05 -12.45 42.84
C LEU A 1112 24.54 -12.05 42.82
N ARG A 1113 25.10 -11.67 41.66
CA ARG A 1113 26.46 -11.11 41.59
C ARG A 1113 26.56 -9.70 42.19
N GLN A 1114 25.52 -8.87 42.09
CA GLN A 1114 25.49 -7.54 42.70
C GLN A 1114 25.27 -7.60 44.22
N GLU A 1115 24.40 -8.48 44.72
CA GLU A 1115 24.17 -8.69 46.17
C GLU A 1115 25.37 -9.35 46.90
N ILE A 1116 26.32 -9.94 46.17
CA ILE A 1116 27.58 -10.50 46.72
C ILE A 1116 28.75 -9.49 46.61
N LEU A 1117 28.58 -8.38 45.89
CA LEU A 1117 29.58 -7.33 45.68
C LEU A 1117 29.23 -5.98 46.33
N GLY A 1118 28.13 -5.93 47.09
CA GLY A 1118 27.73 -4.82 47.99
C GLY A 1118 27.69 -5.27 49.45
#